data_AF-A0A7K2Z7P0-F1
#
_entry.id   AF-A0A7K2Z7P0-F1
#
_cell.length_a   1.000
_cell.length_b   1.000
_cell.length_c   1.000
_cell.angle_alpha   90.00
_cell.angle_beta   90.00
_cell.angle_gamma   90.00
#
_symmetry.space_group_name_H-M   'P 1'
#
loop_
_entity.id
_entity.type
_entity.pdbx_description
1 polymer ?
#
loop_
_entity_poly.entity_id
_entity_poly.type
_entity_poly.pdbx_seq_one_letter_code
_entity_poly.pdbx_strand_id
1 'polypeptide(L)'
;TSAHAKYHRPWCPRRRAADDAARRGERVLLAHELRTDALRLLIPAVTAYTQERLASFKALLLAGIARSYGGDPDHLAVVADSMPEDGGESPLRRHFLVLYDTLPGGTGYLHRLAGRDGLRGVLDHARQVIETCVCVGQGRPACHRCLLRHVTDAEYELVSREHALDMLGELFGRGADRWSTVQVATTRDITLVHQVESELEALFRRGLLEWADRVDEVSVRSALAADGTRDTTLRFTAPDGTVRGWQMETQTPLGFTRPDVVFRSTDDDRRVAVYLDGYRYHAGPGHLTAEADAVKRTRLRAEGWQVFQLTWDDVQAWTGRTAPGADPVWKPYPNTAQKTAMDVHRRMHEGDTRDLTRLVWVNPVETLIGYLTDPDPDAWRLRVQSALAGFAAVSSTSRALADGVETGRRIHEALHGRRLAAGKGAVQVMATRDSSGCPLTIALDLRRGQRGAAWTALTVLDDAPGTVEADEAAHRRRWHAWLYWSNLLQFLDGGEGEGVQLTTGMLSGFDPAELAVTGGAGWLTSQLRAYKPAPDAPEPTTDGRRAPAGPQGRTDGAPPVRDPAWDEVIELLIEDPGLDALAHALADGGVPVPEAGHELGTAAWPAELAWPDRRVGVVLAHRPDPVSGRDIDAEQRDGAYRAAGWQVRTAPEWNADELAALVRGDADTTTNDQGENQP
;
A
#
# COMPACT_ATOMS: atom_id res chain seq x y z
N THR A 1 25.09 -6.33 -55.21
CA THR A 1 24.49 -4.99 -55.37
C THR A 1 25.14 -4.06 -54.38
N SER A 2 25.70 -2.92 -54.78
CA SER A 2 26.38 -2.03 -53.83
C SER A 2 25.39 -1.49 -52.78
N ALA A 3 25.85 -1.30 -51.55
CA ALA A 3 25.03 -0.83 -50.42
C ALA A 3 24.35 0.54 -50.67
N HIS A 4 24.71 1.26 -51.73
CA HIS A 4 24.18 2.56 -52.11
C HIS A 4 22.94 2.46 -53.02
N ALA A 5 22.80 1.39 -53.79
CA ALA A 5 21.68 1.23 -54.72
C ALA A 5 20.31 1.17 -54.03
N LYS A 6 20.27 0.94 -52.70
CA LYS A 6 19.06 0.90 -51.87
C LYS A 6 18.44 2.28 -51.60
N TYR A 7 19.23 3.36 -51.67
CA TYR A 7 18.74 4.73 -51.45
C TYR A 7 18.20 5.40 -52.71
N HIS A 8 18.32 4.73 -53.87
CA HIS A 8 17.92 5.26 -55.15
C HIS A 8 16.83 4.38 -55.76
N ARG A 9 15.76 5.00 -56.26
CA ARG A 9 14.78 4.28 -57.09
C ARG A 9 15.46 3.70 -58.34
N PRO A 10 14.97 2.59 -58.93
CA PRO A 10 15.62 1.91 -60.06
C PRO A 10 15.94 2.80 -61.26
N TRP A 11 15.14 3.85 -61.47
CA TRP A 11 15.27 4.84 -62.54
C TRP A 11 16.15 6.06 -62.22
N CYS A 12 16.72 6.14 -61.00
CA CYS A 12 17.52 7.29 -60.61
C CYS A 12 18.86 7.32 -61.40
N PRO A 13 19.17 8.41 -62.14
CA PRO A 13 20.41 8.50 -62.92
C PRO A 13 21.69 8.42 -62.08
N ARG A 14 21.60 8.85 -60.80
CA ARG A 14 22.70 8.82 -59.83
C ARG A 14 22.94 7.43 -59.21
N ARG A 15 22.08 6.44 -59.48
CA ARG A 15 22.19 5.07 -58.94
C ARG A 15 23.47 4.33 -59.35
N ARG A 16 24.12 4.75 -60.45
CA ARG A 16 25.35 4.15 -61.01
C ARG A 16 26.55 5.11 -61.01
N ALA A 17 26.41 6.33 -60.47
CA ALA A 17 27.48 7.32 -60.47
C ALA A 17 28.53 6.97 -59.39
N ALA A 18 29.81 6.99 -59.76
CA ALA A 18 30.94 6.83 -58.85
C ALA A 18 31.54 8.20 -58.55
N ASP A 19 31.21 8.80 -57.40
CA ASP A 19 32.12 9.68 -56.63
C ASP A 19 31.56 10.19 -55.29
N ASP A 20 32.47 10.72 -54.47
CA ASP A 20 32.65 10.54 -53.02
C ASP A 20 31.76 11.33 -52.03
N ALA A 21 30.86 12.23 -52.46
CA ALA A 21 30.14 13.12 -51.51
C ALA A 21 28.74 12.64 -51.06
N ALA A 22 28.04 11.81 -51.85
CA ALA A 22 26.64 11.44 -51.60
C ALA A 22 26.46 10.21 -50.68
N ARG A 23 27.49 9.85 -49.89
CA ARG A 23 27.64 8.48 -49.35
C ARG A 23 26.86 8.16 -48.08
N ARG A 24 26.13 9.10 -47.46
CA ARG A 24 25.32 8.82 -46.27
C ARG A 24 23.86 9.07 -46.59
N GLY A 25 23.08 8.00 -46.69
CA GLY A 25 21.62 8.12 -46.62
C GLY A 25 21.27 8.63 -45.24
N GLU A 26 21.02 9.93 -45.12
CA GLU A 26 20.57 10.53 -43.87
C GLU A 26 19.09 10.24 -43.70
N ARG A 27 18.72 9.71 -42.52
CA ARG A 27 17.31 9.60 -42.16
C ARG A 27 16.85 11.00 -41.78
N VAL A 28 16.18 11.65 -42.72
CA VAL A 28 15.53 12.93 -42.46
C VAL A 28 14.11 12.69 -41.98
N LEU A 29 13.70 13.39 -40.93
CA LEU A 29 12.32 13.44 -40.48
C LEU A 29 11.74 14.75 -41.01
N LEU A 30 10.85 14.64 -41.99
CA LEU A 30 10.09 15.79 -42.48
C LEU A 30 8.85 15.94 -41.60
N ALA A 31 8.74 17.06 -40.91
CA ALA A 31 7.60 17.39 -40.08
C ALA A 31 6.97 18.72 -40.52
N HIS A 32 5.67 18.86 -40.27
CA HIS A 32 4.96 20.12 -40.35
C HIS A 32 4.51 20.52 -38.95
N GLU A 33 4.77 21.76 -38.55
CA GLU A 33 4.32 22.29 -37.26
C GLU A 33 2.89 22.82 -37.41
N LEU A 34 1.94 22.17 -36.74
CA LEU A 34 0.57 22.67 -36.61
C LEU A 34 0.43 23.38 -35.27
N ARG A 35 0.22 24.70 -35.31
CA ARG A 35 -0.15 25.49 -34.12
C ARG A 35 -1.67 25.50 -33.99
N THR A 36 -2.18 24.87 -32.96
CA THR A 36 -3.61 24.63 -32.76
C THR A 36 -3.93 24.42 -31.28
N ASP A 37 -5.21 24.39 -30.95
CA ASP A 37 -5.71 24.04 -29.62
C ASP A 37 -5.59 22.53 -29.41
N ALA A 38 -5.20 22.13 -28.20
CA ALA A 38 -5.14 20.73 -27.79
C ALA A 38 -5.52 20.55 -26.31
N LEU A 39 -6.22 19.46 -26.03
CA LEU A 39 -6.53 18.96 -24.71
C LEU A 39 -5.75 17.66 -24.49
N ARG A 40 -4.87 17.65 -23.48
CA ARG A 40 -4.10 16.46 -23.11
C ARG A 40 -4.74 15.78 -21.90
N LEU A 41 -5.21 14.55 -22.09
CA LEU A 41 -5.87 13.74 -21.07
C LEU A 41 -4.91 12.66 -20.60
N LEU A 42 -4.55 12.66 -19.31
CA LEU A 42 -3.82 11.55 -18.69
C LEU A 42 -4.81 10.40 -18.48
N ILE A 43 -4.48 9.23 -19.03
CA ILE A 43 -5.33 8.04 -18.91
C ILE A 43 -4.76 7.12 -17.83
N PRO A 44 -5.57 6.64 -16.88
CA PRO A 44 -5.16 5.67 -15.86
C PRO A 44 -5.04 4.29 -16.53
N ALA A 45 -3.97 4.11 -17.30
CA ALA A 45 -3.63 2.87 -17.99
C ALA A 45 -2.13 2.67 -17.80
N VAL A 46 -1.73 2.05 -16.69
CA VAL A 46 -0.38 2.19 -16.19
C VAL A 46 0.52 1.05 -16.66
N THR A 47 0.01 -0.19 -16.73
CA THR A 47 0.85 -1.34 -17.11
C THR A 47 0.12 -2.49 -17.84
N ALA A 48 -1.15 -2.76 -17.54
CA ALA A 48 -1.90 -3.87 -18.13
C ALA A 48 -2.99 -3.37 -19.09
N TYR A 49 -3.13 -4.03 -20.26
CA TYR A 49 -4.14 -3.70 -21.29
C TYR A 49 -4.11 -2.23 -21.72
N THR A 50 -2.93 -1.61 -21.70
CA THR A 50 -2.77 -0.19 -21.98
C THR A 50 -3.32 0.17 -23.36
N GLN A 51 -3.12 -0.68 -24.37
CA GLN A 51 -3.59 -0.42 -25.73
C GLN A 51 -5.12 -0.51 -25.81
N GLU A 52 -5.72 -1.49 -25.14
CA GLU A 52 -7.17 -1.70 -25.07
C GLU A 52 -7.86 -0.57 -24.30
N ARG A 53 -7.30 -0.14 -23.16
CA ARG A 53 -7.79 1.01 -22.38
C ARG A 53 -7.68 2.29 -23.21
N LEU A 54 -6.54 2.55 -23.85
CA LEU A 54 -6.37 3.74 -24.70
C LEU A 54 -7.32 3.75 -25.89
N ALA A 55 -7.44 2.64 -26.63
CA ALA A 55 -8.33 2.55 -27.78
C ALA A 55 -9.80 2.66 -27.38
N SER A 56 -10.20 1.98 -26.29
CA SER A 56 -11.57 2.04 -25.76
C SER A 56 -11.93 3.43 -25.25
N PHE A 57 -11.04 4.11 -24.52
CA PHE A 57 -11.30 5.47 -24.03
C PHE A 57 -11.28 6.50 -25.16
N LYS A 58 -10.40 6.36 -26.15
CA LYS A 58 -10.42 7.18 -27.38
C LYS A 58 -11.77 7.07 -28.08
N ALA A 59 -12.24 5.84 -28.31
CA ALA A 59 -13.52 5.58 -28.95
C ALA A 59 -14.70 6.16 -28.14
N LEU A 60 -14.63 6.02 -26.81
CA LEU A 60 -15.60 6.55 -25.87
C LEU A 60 -15.67 8.08 -25.94
N LEU A 61 -14.51 8.76 -25.87
CA LEU A 61 -14.40 10.21 -25.94
C LEU A 61 -15.00 10.75 -27.24
N LEU A 62 -14.64 10.13 -28.38
CA LEU A 62 -15.17 10.51 -29.69
C LEU A 62 -16.68 10.27 -29.80
N ALA A 63 -17.20 9.18 -29.24
CA ALA A 63 -18.65 8.92 -29.19
C ALA A 63 -19.40 9.97 -28.35
N GLY A 64 -18.84 10.37 -27.20
CA GLY A 64 -19.39 11.44 -26.37
C GLY A 64 -19.40 12.79 -27.08
N ILE A 65 -18.30 13.14 -27.74
CA ILE A 65 -18.16 14.37 -28.53
C ILE A 65 -19.21 14.38 -29.65
N ALA A 66 -19.31 13.29 -30.42
CA ALA A 66 -20.26 13.19 -31.51
C ALA A 66 -21.71 13.31 -31.02
N ARG A 67 -22.03 12.71 -29.87
CA ARG A 67 -23.34 12.83 -29.25
C ARG A 67 -23.63 14.26 -28.78
N SER A 68 -22.65 14.94 -28.21
CA SER A 68 -22.77 16.30 -27.67
C SER A 68 -22.99 17.34 -28.75
N TYR A 69 -22.35 17.17 -29.92
CA TYR A 69 -22.45 18.09 -31.05
C TYR A 69 -23.46 17.67 -32.13
N GLY A 70 -24.11 16.50 -31.97
CA GLY A 70 -25.11 16.00 -32.92
C GLY A 70 -24.54 15.39 -34.21
N GLY A 71 -23.24 15.12 -34.26
CA GLY A 71 -22.52 14.56 -35.40
C GLY A 71 -21.02 14.48 -35.15
N ASP A 72 -20.29 13.77 -36.01
CA ASP A 72 -18.82 13.63 -35.89
C ASP A 72 -18.14 14.96 -36.29
N PRO A 73 -17.38 15.62 -35.39
CA PRO A 73 -16.64 16.82 -35.77
C PRO A 73 -15.38 16.44 -36.55
N ASP A 74 -15.43 16.58 -37.88
CA ASP A 74 -14.35 16.19 -38.80
C ASP A 74 -12.98 16.87 -38.52
N HIS A 75 -12.99 18.00 -37.82
CA HIS A 75 -11.78 18.76 -37.50
C HIS A 75 -11.14 18.35 -36.17
N LEU A 76 -11.74 17.47 -35.37
CA LEU A 76 -11.14 17.00 -34.11
C LEU A 76 -10.52 15.61 -34.27
N ALA A 77 -9.28 15.48 -33.81
CA ALA A 77 -8.53 14.22 -33.86
C ALA A 77 -7.95 13.87 -32.49
N VAL A 78 -7.79 12.57 -32.24
CA VAL A 78 -7.19 12.05 -31.00
C VAL A 78 -6.00 11.17 -31.36
N VAL A 79 -4.86 11.47 -30.75
CA VAL A 79 -3.65 10.64 -30.82
C VAL A 79 -3.25 10.18 -29.42
N ALA A 80 -2.75 8.95 -29.32
CA ALA A 80 -2.13 8.46 -28.11
C ALA A 80 -0.69 8.98 -28.03
N ASP A 81 -0.30 9.46 -26.87
CA ASP A 81 1.08 9.82 -26.55
C ASP A 81 1.49 9.13 -25.25
N SER A 82 2.79 9.05 -25.00
CA SER A 82 3.29 8.52 -23.75
C SER A 82 4.59 9.18 -23.34
N MET A 83 4.75 9.45 -22.05
CA MET A 83 5.98 10.01 -21.50
C MET A 83 6.55 9.05 -20.47
N PRO A 84 7.86 8.78 -20.46
CA PRO A 84 8.47 8.03 -19.38
C PRO A 84 8.26 8.79 -18.06
N GLU A 85 7.96 8.06 -17.01
CA GLU A 85 8.07 8.59 -15.66
C GLU A 85 9.54 8.69 -15.28
N ASP A 86 9.97 9.84 -14.74
CA ASP A 86 11.36 10.02 -14.32
C ASP A 86 11.66 9.10 -13.11
N GLY A 87 12.80 8.37 -13.15
CA GLY A 87 13.35 7.59 -12.02
C GLY A 87 12.72 6.20 -11.76
N GLY A 88 12.72 5.28 -12.74
CA GLY A 88 12.31 3.88 -12.52
C GLY A 88 12.74 2.91 -13.64
N GLU A 89 12.90 1.63 -13.30
CA GLU A 89 13.54 0.60 -14.16
C GLU A 89 12.64 -0.05 -15.22
N SER A 90 11.33 -0.13 -15.02
CA SER A 90 10.40 -0.33 -16.13
C SER A 90 9.99 1.06 -16.60
N PRO A 91 9.93 1.35 -17.91
CA PRO A 91 9.36 2.62 -18.35
C PRO A 91 7.87 2.56 -18.04
N LEU A 92 7.51 2.79 -16.79
CA LEU A 92 6.17 3.21 -16.42
C LEU A 92 5.97 4.47 -17.24
N ARG A 93 5.07 4.40 -18.21
CA ARG A 93 4.79 5.55 -19.05
C ARG A 93 3.50 6.15 -18.57
N ARG A 94 3.48 7.45 -18.42
CA ARG A 94 2.23 8.19 -18.42
C ARG A 94 1.66 8.08 -19.82
N HIS A 95 0.47 7.52 -19.93
CA HIS A 95 -0.23 7.40 -21.20
C HIS A 95 -1.24 8.54 -21.33
N PHE A 96 -1.21 9.21 -22.47
CA PHE A 96 -2.07 10.35 -22.74
C PHE A 96 -2.91 10.11 -23.99
N LEU A 97 -4.10 10.69 -23.99
CA LEU A 97 -4.83 10.98 -25.22
C LEU A 97 -4.77 12.49 -25.45
N VAL A 98 -4.20 12.88 -26.59
CA VAL A 98 -4.13 14.28 -27.03
C VAL A 98 -5.25 14.47 -28.04
N LEU A 99 -6.32 15.13 -27.60
CA LEU A 99 -7.41 15.60 -28.45
C LEU A 99 -7.02 16.98 -28.99
N TYR A 100 -6.92 17.15 -30.29
CA TYR A 100 -6.51 18.41 -30.91
C TYR A 100 -7.37 18.77 -32.10
N ASP A 101 -7.38 20.05 -32.45
CA ASP A 101 -8.03 20.55 -33.64
C ASP A 101 -7.05 20.49 -34.82
N THR A 102 -7.47 19.86 -35.91
CA THR A 102 -6.67 19.70 -37.13
C THR A 102 -6.52 20.99 -37.94
N LEU A 103 -7.30 22.03 -37.64
CA LEU A 103 -7.23 23.33 -38.31
C LEU A 103 -6.24 24.29 -37.60
N PRO A 104 -5.42 25.05 -38.34
CA PRO A 104 -4.52 26.04 -37.75
C PRO A 104 -5.27 27.08 -36.91
N GLY A 105 -4.74 27.36 -35.73
CA GLY A 105 -5.32 28.32 -34.78
C GLY A 105 -6.51 27.80 -33.96
N GLY A 106 -7.00 26.58 -34.25
CA GLY A 106 -8.14 25.98 -33.57
C GLY A 106 -9.49 26.63 -33.95
N THR A 107 -10.56 25.85 -33.85
CA THR A 107 -11.93 26.33 -34.03
C THR A 107 -12.56 26.87 -32.74
N GLY A 108 -11.85 26.74 -31.61
CA GLY A 108 -12.35 27.07 -30.27
C GLY A 108 -13.29 26.01 -29.65
N TYR A 109 -13.55 24.88 -30.33
CA TYR A 109 -14.37 23.79 -29.77
C TYR A 109 -13.76 23.23 -28.48
N LEU A 110 -12.44 23.12 -28.42
CA LEU A 110 -11.72 22.56 -27.28
C LEU A 110 -11.76 23.45 -26.03
N HIS A 111 -11.90 24.77 -26.19
CA HIS A 111 -12.09 25.68 -25.05
C HIS A 111 -13.35 25.34 -24.24
N ARG A 112 -14.44 24.91 -24.91
CA ARG A 112 -15.66 24.48 -24.22
C ARG A 112 -15.49 23.15 -23.49
N LEU A 113 -14.69 22.25 -24.05
CA LEU A 113 -14.37 20.94 -23.46
C LEU A 113 -13.43 21.05 -22.25
N ALA A 114 -12.50 22.00 -22.27
CA ALA A 114 -11.52 22.22 -21.20
C ALA A 114 -12.12 22.82 -19.92
N GLY A 115 -13.35 23.36 -19.97
CA GLY A 115 -14.07 23.83 -18.79
C GLY A 115 -14.48 22.69 -17.85
N ARG A 116 -14.69 23.00 -16.57
CA ARG A 116 -15.01 22.02 -15.50
C ARG A 116 -16.14 21.06 -15.86
N ASP A 117 -17.19 21.55 -16.51
CA ASP A 117 -18.37 20.74 -16.86
C ASP A 117 -18.37 20.21 -18.30
N GLY A 118 -17.49 20.73 -19.15
CA GLY A 118 -17.47 20.41 -20.58
C GLY A 118 -17.12 18.95 -20.83
N LEU A 119 -15.95 18.52 -20.36
CA LEU A 119 -15.50 17.14 -20.46
C LEU A 119 -16.43 16.17 -19.69
N ARG A 120 -16.94 16.61 -18.53
CA ARG A 120 -17.90 15.85 -17.73
C ARG A 120 -19.14 15.48 -18.57
N GLY A 121 -19.77 16.49 -19.17
CA GLY A 121 -20.97 16.28 -19.99
C GLY A 121 -20.72 15.37 -21.21
N VAL A 122 -19.54 15.49 -21.83
CA VAL A 122 -19.12 14.60 -22.93
C VAL A 122 -19.01 13.15 -22.49
N LEU A 123 -18.38 12.89 -21.34
CA LEU A 123 -18.23 11.54 -20.82
C LEU A 123 -19.58 10.96 -20.34
N ASP A 124 -20.47 11.78 -19.77
CA ASP A 124 -21.85 11.36 -19.44
C ASP A 124 -22.64 10.98 -20.69
N HIS A 125 -22.54 11.77 -21.77
CA HIS A 125 -23.14 11.41 -23.05
C HIS A 125 -22.53 10.14 -23.65
N ALA A 126 -21.21 9.96 -23.52
CA ALA A 126 -20.54 8.74 -23.96
C ALA A 126 -21.06 7.51 -23.20
N ARG A 127 -21.21 7.62 -21.88
CA ARG A 127 -21.78 6.58 -21.01
C ARG A 127 -23.17 6.17 -21.47
N GLN A 128 -24.06 7.14 -21.71
CA GLN A 128 -25.41 6.88 -22.22
C GLN A 128 -25.39 6.13 -23.55
N VAL A 129 -24.50 6.52 -24.48
CA VAL A 129 -24.37 5.86 -25.79
C VAL A 129 -24.01 4.38 -25.65
N ILE A 130 -23.08 4.05 -24.75
CA ILE A 130 -22.59 2.67 -24.63
C ILE A 130 -23.49 1.78 -23.77
N GLU A 131 -24.17 2.34 -22.77
CA GLU A 131 -25.11 1.62 -21.90
C GLU A 131 -26.44 1.30 -22.60
N THR A 132 -26.90 2.19 -23.50
CA THR A 132 -28.19 2.02 -24.18
C THR A 132 -28.07 1.41 -25.58
N CYS A 133 -26.86 1.07 -26.02
CA CYS A 133 -26.65 0.55 -27.36
C CYS A 133 -27.30 -0.83 -27.55
N VAL A 134 -27.91 -1.07 -28.71
CA VAL A 134 -28.51 -2.37 -29.08
C VAL A 134 -27.56 -3.57 -28.94
N CYS A 135 -26.26 -3.34 -29.08
CA CYS A 135 -25.26 -4.41 -28.97
C CYS A 135 -25.07 -4.94 -27.54
N VAL A 136 -25.61 -4.26 -26.53
CA VAL A 136 -25.66 -4.75 -25.13
C VAL A 136 -26.49 -6.04 -25.07
N GLY A 137 -27.71 -6.02 -25.63
CA GLY A 137 -28.57 -7.21 -25.68
C GLY A 137 -28.06 -8.34 -26.60
N GLN A 138 -27.01 -8.07 -27.38
CA GLN A 138 -26.37 -9.05 -28.26
C GLN A 138 -25.12 -9.68 -27.65
N GLY A 139 -24.72 -9.27 -26.43
CA GLY A 139 -23.51 -9.76 -25.77
C GLY A 139 -22.21 -9.41 -26.51
N ARG A 140 -22.23 -8.42 -27.42
CA ARG A 140 -21.03 -8.01 -28.17
C ARG A 140 -20.20 -7.00 -27.36
N PRO A 141 -18.87 -7.00 -27.47
CA PRO A 141 -18.02 -6.03 -26.76
C PRO A 141 -18.24 -4.60 -27.27
N ALA A 142 -18.44 -4.40 -28.58
CA ALA A 142 -18.77 -3.12 -29.19
C ALA A 142 -19.42 -3.31 -30.58
N CYS A 143 -19.95 -2.24 -31.19
CA CYS A 143 -20.45 -2.25 -32.57
C CYS A 143 -20.28 -0.87 -33.25
N HIS A 144 -20.53 -0.79 -34.56
CA HIS A 144 -20.44 0.46 -35.34
C HIS A 144 -21.48 1.53 -34.99
N ARG A 145 -22.50 1.19 -34.18
CA ARG A 145 -23.48 2.16 -33.66
C ARG A 145 -23.03 2.82 -32.35
N CYS A 146 -21.93 2.37 -31.77
CA CYS A 146 -21.27 2.97 -30.62
C CYS A 146 -19.76 3.11 -30.92
N LEU A 147 -18.90 2.38 -30.22
CA LEU A 147 -17.45 2.60 -30.20
C LEU A 147 -16.75 2.29 -31.54
N LEU A 148 -17.14 1.23 -32.27
CA LEU A 148 -16.37 0.80 -33.47
C LEU A 148 -16.44 1.79 -34.64
N ARG A 149 -17.37 2.75 -34.62
CA ARG A 149 -17.41 3.83 -35.63
C ARG A 149 -16.23 4.79 -35.48
N HIS A 150 -15.64 4.90 -34.29
CA HIS A 150 -14.67 5.94 -33.93
C HIS A 150 -13.22 5.43 -33.91
N VAL A 151 -12.97 4.25 -34.47
CA VAL A 151 -11.66 3.59 -34.41
C VAL A 151 -11.21 3.09 -35.77
N THR A 152 -9.90 2.96 -35.94
CA THR A 152 -9.27 2.41 -37.14
C THR A 152 -9.33 0.89 -37.15
N ASP A 153 -9.19 0.25 -38.32
CA ASP A 153 -9.22 -1.22 -38.45
C ASP A 153 -8.25 -1.95 -37.49
N ALA A 154 -7.07 -1.37 -37.22
CA ALA A 154 -6.08 -1.93 -36.30
C ALA A 154 -6.51 -1.89 -34.82
N GLU A 155 -7.44 -1.00 -34.48
CA GLU A 155 -7.95 -0.83 -33.11
C GLU A 155 -9.22 -1.67 -32.85
N TYR A 156 -9.81 -2.31 -33.86
CA TYR A 156 -11.08 -3.04 -33.72
C TYR A 156 -11.04 -4.13 -32.65
N GLU A 157 -9.94 -4.88 -32.59
CA GLU A 157 -9.76 -5.98 -31.63
C GLU A 157 -9.45 -5.49 -30.21
N LEU A 158 -9.03 -4.23 -30.07
CA LEU A 158 -8.64 -3.62 -28.80
C LEU A 158 -9.82 -2.96 -28.05
N VAL A 159 -10.92 -2.70 -28.76
CA VAL A 159 -12.02 -1.86 -28.25
C VAL A 159 -13.11 -2.70 -27.62
N SER A 160 -13.44 -2.38 -26.36
CA SER A 160 -14.57 -3.02 -25.68
C SER A 160 -15.35 -2.05 -24.79
N ARG A 161 -16.67 -2.29 -24.67
CA ARG A 161 -17.55 -1.57 -23.75
C ARG A 161 -17.16 -1.77 -22.30
N GLU A 162 -16.69 -2.97 -21.94
CA GLU A 162 -16.27 -3.31 -20.58
C GLU A 162 -15.15 -2.38 -20.11
N HIS A 163 -14.05 -2.31 -20.86
CA HIS A 163 -12.93 -1.41 -20.53
C HIS A 163 -13.38 0.05 -20.46
N ALA A 164 -14.26 0.49 -21.37
CA ALA A 164 -14.79 1.85 -21.37
C ALA A 164 -15.66 2.17 -20.14
N LEU A 165 -16.53 1.24 -19.73
CA LEU A 165 -17.36 1.38 -18.54
C LEU A 165 -16.55 1.32 -17.25
N ASP A 166 -15.52 0.48 -17.20
CA ASP A 166 -14.62 0.38 -16.05
C ASP A 166 -13.91 1.72 -15.79
N MET A 167 -13.31 2.30 -16.83
CA MET A 167 -12.67 3.63 -16.73
C MET A 167 -13.67 4.74 -16.38
N LEU A 168 -14.91 4.67 -16.88
CA LEU A 168 -15.96 5.61 -16.47
C LEU A 168 -16.40 5.40 -15.01
N GLY A 169 -16.47 4.15 -14.54
CA GLY A 169 -16.84 3.82 -13.17
C GLY A 169 -15.81 4.31 -12.13
N GLU A 170 -14.53 4.27 -12.50
CA GLU A 170 -13.44 4.90 -11.75
C GLU A 170 -13.64 6.42 -11.62
N LEU A 171 -14.01 7.10 -12.71
CA LEU A 171 -14.18 8.57 -12.74
C LEU A 171 -15.51 9.09 -12.15
N PHE A 172 -16.62 8.40 -12.42
CA PHE A 172 -17.97 8.89 -12.13
C PHE A 172 -18.65 8.18 -10.96
N GLY A 173 -18.23 6.97 -10.61
CA GLY A 173 -19.06 6.11 -9.76
C GLY A 173 -20.30 5.57 -10.46
N ARG A 174 -21.20 4.94 -9.69
CA ARG A 174 -22.38 4.26 -10.28
C ARG A 174 -23.35 5.27 -10.89
N GLY A 175 -23.37 6.54 -10.45
CA GLY A 175 -24.33 7.55 -10.92
C GLY A 175 -23.78 8.96 -11.12
N ALA A 176 -22.49 9.12 -11.46
CA ALA A 176 -21.81 10.43 -11.55
C ALA A 176 -21.68 11.18 -10.21
N ASP A 177 -21.82 10.44 -9.11
CA ASP A 177 -21.76 10.87 -7.72
C ASP A 177 -20.33 11.11 -7.22
N ARG A 178 -19.32 10.54 -7.89
CA ARG A 178 -17.90 10.67 -7.51
C ARG A 178 -17.11 11.71 -8.30
N TRP A 179 -17.73 12.39 -9.27
CA TRP A 179 -17.01 13.36 -10.10
C TRP A 179 -16.62 14.60 -9.29
N SER A 180 -15.32 14.80 -9.11
CA SER A 180 -14.74 16.00 -8.51
C SER A 180 -13.57 16.50 -9.37
N THR A 181 -13.34 17.81 -9.37
CA THR A 181 -12.27 18.43 -10.17
C THR A 181 -11.38 19.28 -9.28
N VAL A 182 -10.08 19.13 -9.46
CA VAL A 182 -9.03 19.72 -8.63
C VAL A 182 -8.02 20.35 -9.59
N GLN A 183 -7.56 21.59 -9.35
CA GLN A 183 -6.72 22.33 -10.30
C GLN A 183 -5.23 22.00 -10.12
N VAL A 184 -4.65 21.22 -11.04
CA VAL A 184 -3.21 20.92 -11.06
C VAL A 184 -2.44 21.91 -11.92
N ALA A 185 -1.19 22.21 -11.55
CA ALA A 185 -0.30 23.03 -12.38
C ALA A 185 0.10 22.30 -13.67
N THR A 186 0.39 20.99 -13.58
CA THR A 186 0.67 20.15 -14.74
C THR A 186 0.19 18.72 -14.54
N THR A 187 -0.06 18.01 -15.65
CA THR A 187 -0.39 16.58 -15.64
C THR A 187 0.74 15.69 -15.08
N ARG A 188 1.93 16.25 -14.83
CA ARG A 188 3.04 15.56 -14.14
C ARG A 188 2.80 15.45 -12.63
N ASP A 189 2.03 16.36 -12.04
CA ASP A 189 1.82 16.40 -10.59
C ASP A 189 0.73 15.41 -10.14
N ILE A 190 0.01 14.81 -11.09
CA ILE A 190 -0.99 13.78 -10.82
C ILE A 190 -0.26 12.50 -10.41
N THR A 191 -0.49 12.04 -9.18
CA THR A 191 0.04 10.75 -8.69
C THR A 191 -0.66 9.58 -9.38
N LEU A 192 0.11 8.53 -9.68
CA LEU A 192 -0.39 7.25 -10.22
C LEU A 192 -0.38 6.12 -9.19
N VAL A 193 0.05 6.39 -7.94
CA VAL A 193 0.29 5.38 -6.89
C VAL A 193 -0.93 4.47 -6.73
N HIS A 194 -2.08 5.05 -6.41
CA HIS A 194 -3.33 4.31 -6.18
C HIS A 194 -3.79 3.51 -7.40
N GLN A 195 -3.57 4.03 -8.62
CA GLN A 195 -3.91 3.33 -9.84
C GLN A 195 -2.98 2.14 -10.09
N VAL A 196 -1.69 2.27 -9.80
CA VAL A 196 -0.75 1.14 -9.93
C VAL A 196 -1.03 0.07 -8.88
N GLU A 197 -1.28 0.46 -7.64
CA GLU A 197 -1.68 -0.46 -6.56
C GLU A 197 -2.97 -1.19 -6.94
N SER A 198 -4.00 -0.46 -7.38
CA SER A 198 -5.26 -1.06 -7.86
C SER A 198 -5.08 -1.99 -9.06
N GLU A 199 -4.19 -1.66 -10.01
CA GLU A 199 -3.85 -2.54 -11.13
C GLU A 199 -3.14 -3.82 -10.66
N LEU A 200 -2.25 -3.72 -9.67
CA LEU A 200 -1.54 -4.86 -9.09
C LEU A 200 -2.52 -5.80 -8.38
N GLU A 201 -3.42 -5.24 -7.59
CA GLU A 201 -4.51 -5.94 -6.92
C GLU A 201 -5.40 -6.68 -7.91
N ALA A 202 -5.85 -5.99 -8.96
CA ALA A 202 -6.68 -6.57 -10.01
C ALA A 202 -5.93 -7.69 -10.74
N LEU A 203 -4.63 -7.50 -11.02
CA LEU A 203 -3.78 -8.51 -11.66
C LEU A 203 -3.62 -9.75 -10.78
N PHE A 204 -3.30 -9.58 -9.50
CA PHE A 204 -3.18 -10.67 -8.54
C PHE A 204 -4.50 -11.44 -8.42
N ARG A 205 -5.61 -10.72 -8.18
CA ARG A 205 -6.93 -11.33 -8.03
C ARG A 205 -7.33 -12.12 -9.26
N ARG A 206 -7.21 -11.53 -10.46
CA ARG A 206 -7.54 -12.25 -11.70
C ARG A 206 -6.63 -13.45 -11.89
N GLY A 207 -5.31 -13.28 -11.70
CA GLY A 207 -4.35 -14.37 -11.80
C GLY A 207 -4.68 -15.53 -10.86
N LEU A 208 -5.07 -15.24 -9.60
CA LEU A 208 -5.49 -16.23 -8.61
C LEU A 208 -6.73 -17.00 -9.07
N LEU A 209 -7.75 -16.32 -9.57
CA LEU A 209 -8.97 -16.97 -10.04
C LEU A 209 -8.75 -17.80 -11.31
N GLU A 210 -7.97 -17.28 -12.28
CA GLU A 210 -7.58 -18.01 -13.50
C GLU A 210 -6.66 -19.21 -13.21
N TRP A 211 -5.80 -19.11 -12.20
CA TRP A 211 -5.02 -20.24 -11.73
C TRP A 211 -5.93 -21.29 -11.06
N ALA A 212 -6.82 -20.87 -10.17
CA ALA A 212 -7.74 -21.75 -9.46
C ALA A 212 -8.70 -22.50 -10.41
N ASP A 213 -9.13 -21.88 -11.52
CA ASP A 213 -9.96 -22.53 -12.55
C ASP A 213 -9.21 -23.60 -13.35
N ARG A 214 -7.86 -23.56 -13.35
CA ARG A 214 -7.00 -24.50 -14.10
C ARG A 214 -6.50 -25.68 -13.28
N VAL A 215 -6.63 -25.66 -11.97
CA VAL A 215 -6.12 -26.70 -11.06
C VAL A 215 -7.29 -27.43 -10.41
N ASP A 216 -7.25 -28.76 -10.40
CA ASP A 216 -8.35 -29.59 -9.89
C ASP A 216 -8.43 -29.54 -8.35
N GLU A 217 -7.32 -29.22 -7.70
CA GLU A 217 -7.18 -29.18 -6.25
C GLU A 217 -7.85 -27.95 -5.60
N VAL A 218 -8.27 -26.96 -6.39
CA VAL A 218 -8.89 -25.73 -5.89
C VAL A 218 -10.28 -25.56 -6.49
N SER A 219 -11.25 -25.22 -5.65
CA SER A 219 -12.58 -24.83 -6.12
C SER A 219 -12.92 -23.41 -5.66
N VAL A 220 -13.53 -22.64 -6.56
CA VAL A 220 -13.91 -21.25 -6.34
C VAL A 220 -15.43 -21.13 -6.31
N ARG A 221 -15.96 -20.42 -5.32
CA ARG A 221 -17.35 -19.97 -5.29
C ARG A 221 -17.39 -18.47 -5.11
N SER A 222 -18.08 -17.77 -5.99
CA SER A 222 -18.27 -16.32 -5.89
C SER A 222 -19.76 -16.00 -5.73
N ALA A 223 -20.09 -15.20 -4.73
CA ALA A 223 -21.43 -14.65 -4.53
C ALA A 223 -21.36 -13.12 -4.52
N LEU A 224 -22.40 -12.47 -5.05
CA LEU A 224 -22.61 -11.05 -4.79
C LEU A 224 -23.42 -10.92 -3.50
N ALA A 225 -22.84 -10.27 -2.50
CA ALA A 225 -23.56 -9.87 -1.30
C ALA A 225 -24.55 -8.75 -1.62
N ALA A 226 -25.53 -8.55 -0.73
CA ALA A 226 -26.62 -7.58 -0.93
C ALA A 226 -26.13 -6.12 -0.98
N ASP A 227 -24.97 -5.81 -0.39
CA ASP A 227 -24.30 -4.51 -0.46
C ASP A 227 -23.49 -4.30 -1.76
N GLY A 228 -23.44 -5.32 -2.63
CA GLY A 228 -22.70 -5.31 -3.88
C GLY A 228 -21.23 -5.72 -3.75
N THR A 229 -20.76 -6.13 -2.57
CA THR A 229 -19.43 -6.74 -2.40
C THR A 229 -19.42 -8.16 -2.96
N ARG A 230 -18.31 -8.56 -3.58
CA ARG A 230 -18.14 -9.92 -4.09
C ARG A 230 -17.49 -10.78 -3.01
N ASP A 231 -18.28 -11.64 -2.41
CA ASP A 231 -17.79 -12.64 -1.48
C ASP A 231 -17.19 -13.81 -2.28
N THR A 232 -15.90 -14.09 -2.09
CA THR A 232 -15.19 -15.14 -2.82
C THR A 232 -14.69 -16.18 -1.84
N THR A 233 -15.25 -17.38 -1.90
CA THR A 233 -14.76 -18.53 -1.12
C THR A 233 -13.89 -19.42 -1.99
N LEU A 234 -12.68 -19.70 -1.52
CA LEU A 234 -11.75 -20.65 -2.11
C LEU A 234 -11.68 -21.89 -1.22
N ARG A 235 -11.65 -23.08 -1.82
CA ARG A 235 -11.38 -24.33 -1.09
C ARG A 235 -10.18 -25.02 -1.73
N PHE A 236 -9.14 -25.24 -0.93
CA PHE A 236 -7.90 -25.89 -1.34
C PHE A 236 -7.88 -27.32 -0.81
N THR A 237 -7.47 -28.27 -1.66
CA THR A 237 -7.35 -29.69 -1.31
C THR A 237 -5.88 -30.06 -1.23
N ALA A 238 -5.41 -30.40 -0.03
CA ALA A 238 -4.06 -30.87 0.20
C ALA A 238 -3.83 -32.29 -0.35
N PRO A 239 -2.58 -32.73 -0.57
CA PRO A 239 -2.27 -34.05 -1.14
C PRO A 239 -2.79 -35.25 -0.33
N ASP A 240 -3.03 -35.06 0.96
CA ASP A 240 -3.62 -36.06 1.87
C ASP A 240 -5.16 -36.13 1.76
N GLY A 241 -5.77 -35.30 0.91
CA GLY A 241 -7.21 -35.17 0.71
C GLY A 241 -7.90 -34.19 1.67
N THR A 242 -7.14 -33.57 2.57
CA THR A 242 -7.67 -32.60 3.52
C THR A 242 -8.08 -31.31 2.80
N VAL A 243 -9.29 -30.81 3.07
CA VAL A 243 -9.79 -29.58 2.43
C VAL A 243 -9.76 -28.42 3.42
N ARG A 244 -9.30 -27.25 2.96
CA ARG A 244 -9.26 -25.98 3.70
C ARG A 244 -10.05 -24.91 2.97
N GLY A 245 -11.00 -24.29 3.67
CA GLY A 245 -11.79 -23.19 3.11
C GLY A 245 -11.29 -21.82 3.55
N TRP A 246 -11.30 -20.86 2.63
CA TRP A 246 -10.89 -19.48 2.87
C TRP A 246 -11.89 -18.51 2.25
N GLN A 247 -12.37 -17.57 3.04
CA GLN A 247 -13.09 -16.39 2.56
C GLN A 247 -12.07 -15.32 2.17
N MET A 248 -12.08 -14.93 0.90
CA MET A 248 -11.21 -13.90 0.32
C MET A 248 -11.96 -12.57 0.19
N GLU A 249 -11.41 -11.54 0.82
CA GLU A 249 -11.89 -10.16 0.75
C GLU A 249 -10.77 -9.26 0.23
N THR A 250 -11.11 -8.20 -0.50
CA THR A 250 -10.15 -7.22 -1.01
C THR A 250 -10.33 -5.90 -0.32
N GLN A 251 -9.23 -5.17 -0.10
CA GLN A 251 -9.27 -3.79 0.39
C GLN A 251 -10.00 -3.64 1.74
N THR A 252 -9.85 -4.63 2.63
CA THR A 252 -10.55 -4.69 3.92
C THR A 252 -9.87 -3.78 4.96
N PRO A 253 -10.57 -2.76 5.51
CA PRO A 253 -10.01 -1.93 6.57
C PRO A 253 -9.91 -2.72 7.88
N LEU A 254 -8.73 -2.71 8.52
CA LEU A 254 -8.46 -3.34 9.82
C LEU A 254 -8.18 -2.29 10.91
N GLY A 255 -8.70 -1.07 10.76
CA GLY A 255 -8.46 0.07 11.64
C GLY A 255 -7.16 0.80 11.30
N PHE A 256 -6.02 0.31 11.78
CA PHE A 256 -4.71 0.97 11.61
C PHE A 256 -4.00 0.64 10.30
N THR A 257 -4.53 -0.31 9.52
CA THR A 257 -3.98 -0.73 8.24
C THR A 257 -5.06 -1.31 7.34
N ARG A 258 -4.78 -1.34 6.04
CA ARG A 258 -5.65 -1.90 5.01
C ARG A 258 -4.81 -2.83 4.13
N PRO A 259 -4.85 -4.15 4.35
CA PRO A 259 -4.25 -5.11 3.44
C PRO A 259 -5.00 -5.13 2.10
N ASP A 260 -4.28 -5.42 1.03
CA ASP A 260 -4.83 -5.50 -0.32
C ASP A 260 -5.78 -6.69 -0.46
N VAL A 261 -5.41 -7.82 0.14
CA VAL A 261 -6.22 -9.04 0.20
C VAL A 261 -6.18 -9.63 1.61
N VAL A 262 -7.34 -10.06 2.09
CA VAL A 262 -7.49 -10.81 3.34
C VAL A 262 -8.08 -12.18 3.05
N PHE A 263 -7.49 -13.23 3.63
CA PHE A 263 -8.07 -14.56 3.69
C PHE A 263 -8.45 -14.90 5.13
N ARG A 264 -9.73 -15.21 5.37
CA ARG A 264 -10.21 -15.75 6.66
C ARG A 264 -10.56 -17.21 6.51
N SER A 265 -10.02 -18.05 7.37
CA SER A 265 -10.35 -19.48 7.38
C SER A 265 -11.84 -19.66 7.64
N THR A 266 -12.47 -20.59 6.91
CA THR A 266 -13.87 -20.98 7.19
C THR A 266 -13.97 -22.06 8.25
N ASP A 267 -12.84 -22.63 8.65
CA ASP A 267 -12.75 -23.81 9.50
C ASP A 267 -12.29 -23.46 10.93
N ASP A 268 -11.58 -22.33 11.11
CA ASP A 268 -11.00 -21.86 12.38
C ASP A 268 -10.72 -20.34 12.37
N ASP A 269 -9.95 -19.85 13.34
CA ASP A 269 -9.63 -18.42 13.55
C ASP A 269 -8.40 -17.92 12.77
N ARG A 270 -7.82 -18.76 11.90
CA ARG A 270 -6.65 -18.37 11.09
C ARG A 270 -7.02 -17.27 10.11
N ARG A 271 -6.13 -16.30 10.01
CA ARG A 271 -6.30 -15.10 9.18
C ARG A 271 -4.99 -14.78 8.48
N VAL A 272 -5.07 -14.46 7.19
CA VAL A 272 -3.94 -14.07 6.35
C VAL A 272 -4.19 -12.68 5.78
N ALA A 273 -3.22 -11.79 5.95
CA ALA A 273 -3.19 -10.49 5.30
C ALA A 273 -2.12 -10.51 4.19
N VAL A 274 -2.47 -10.03 3.01
CA VAL A 274 -1.56 -9.92 1.86
C VAL A 274 -1.40 -8.45 1.49
N TYR A 275 -0.15 -8.03 1.39
CA TYR A 275 0.26 -6.72 0.88
C TYR A 275 0.92 -6.88 -0.48
N LEU A 276 0.54 -6.02 -1.42
CA LEU A 276 0.99 -5.99 -2.80
C LEU A 276 1.83 -4.73 -3.02
N ASP A 277 3.13 -4.82 -2.74
CA ASP A 277 4.00 -3.66 -2.66
C ASP A 277 4.69 -3.37 -4.00
N GLY A 278 4.71 -2.09 -4.39
CA GLY A 278 5.56 -1.58 -5.47
C GLY A 278 6.82 -0.88 -4.94
N TYR A 279 8.02 -1.30 -5.36
CA TYR A 279 9.29 -0.75 -4.83
C TYR A 279 9.33 0.78 -4.79
N ARG A 280 8.96 1.45 -5.89
CA ARG A 280 8.97 2.93 -5.99
C ARG A 280 8.06 3.61 -4.95
N TYR A 281 7.01 2.93 -4.51
CA TYR A 281 5.99 3.45 -3.61
C TYR A 281 6.20 3.04 -2.15
N HIS A 282 7.17 2.17 -1.85
CA HIS A 282 7.43 1.76 -0.47
C HIS A 282 8.89 1.91 -0.04
N ALA A 283 9.83 1.86 -0.99
CA ALA A 283 11.25 1.80 -0.73
C ALA A 283 12.11 2.54 -1.78
N GLY A 284 11.49 3.40 -2.59
CA GLY A 284 12.17 4.22 -3.60
C GLY A 284 12.66 5.55 -3.02
N PRO A 285 13.60 6.25 -3.69
CA PRO A 285 14.17 7.51 -3.19
C PRO A 285 13.14 8.60 -2.85
N GLY A 286 12.00 8.62 -3.54
CA GLY A 286 10.90 9.58 -3.30
C GLY A 286 9.83 9.10 -2.32
N HIS A 287 9.90 7.86 -1.86
CA HIS A 287 8.90 7.27 -0.97
C HIS A 287 9.51 6.11 -0.17
N LEU A 288 9.96 6.44 1.06
CA LEU A 288 10.61 5.50 1.99
C LEU A 288 9.67 5.22 3.18
N THR A 289 8.66 4.38 2.96
CA THR A 289 7.67 3.99 3.97
C THR A 289 7.91 2.60 4.55
N ALA A 290 8.97 1.91 4.13
CA ALA A 290 9.32 0.56 4.56
C ALA A 290 9.31 0.38 6.09
N GLU A 291 9.78 1.36 6.87
CA GLU A 291 9.71 1.34 8.34
C GLU A 291 8.25 1.30 8.84
N ALA A 292 7.44 2.28 8.42
CA ALA A 292 6.04 2.37 8.82
C ALA A 292 5.25 1.11 8.42
N ASP A 293 5.56 0.53 7.27
CA ASP A 293 4.92 -0.70 6.81
C ASP A 293 5.38 -1.93 7.61
N ALA A 294 6.66 -2.02 7.96
CA ALA A 294 7.17 -3.07 8.84
C ALA A 294 6.50 -3.02 10.24
N VAL A 295 6.27 -1.83 10.78
CA VAL A 295 5.55 -1.63 12.05
C VAL A 295 4.11 -2.15 11.98
N LYS A 296 3.32 -1.71 10.97
CA LYS A 296 1.94 -2.18 10.78
C LYS A 296 1.86 -3.70 10.65
N ARG A 297 2.78 -4.29 9.89
CA ARG A 297 2.82 -5.74 9.62
C ARG A 297 3.27 -6.53 10.84
N THR A 298 4.18 -5.99 11.65
CA THR A 298 4.57 -6.58 12.94
C THR A 298 3.41 -6.59 13.92
N ARG A 299 2.62 -5.50 13.98
CA ARG A 299 1.41 -5.45 14.80
C ARG A 299 0.39 -6.51 14.38
N LEU A 300 0.14 -6.69 13.08
CA LEU A 300 -0.74 -7.76 12.59
C LEU A 300 -0.24 -9.16 13.02
N ARG A 301 1.06 -9.43 12.89
CA ARG A 301 1.65 -10.70 13.36
C ARG A 301 1.46 -10.90 14.85
N ALA A 302 1.62 -9.85 15.66
CA ALA A 302 1.39 -9.89 17.09
C ALA A 302 -0.09 -10.14 17.47
N GLU A 303 -1.03 -9.76 16.60
CA GLU A 303 -2.47 -10.04 16.72
C GLU A 303 -2.88 -11.42 16.16
N GLY A 304 -1.89 -12.26 15.78
CA GLY A 304 -2.09 -13.63 15.30
C GLY A 304 -2.40 -13.75 13.81
N TRP A 305 -2.15 -12.71 13.01
CA TRP A 305 -2.28 -12.78 11.56
C TRP A 305 -1.02 -13.33 10.91
N GLN A 306 -1.21 -14.16 9.89
CA GLN A 306 -0.15 -14.48 8.94
C GLN A 306 -0.03 -13.33 7.92
N VAL A 307 1.15 -12.80 7.66
CA VAL A 307 1.32 -11.63 6.77
C VAL A 307 2.21 -11.98 5.59
N PHE A 308 1.68 -11.92 4.37
CA PHE A 308 2.43 -12.10 3.14
C PHE A 308 2.61 -10.77 2.41
N GLN A 309 3.80 -10.58 1.86
CA GLN A 309 4.23 -9.39 1.14
C GLN A 309 4.69 -9.83 -0.25
N LEU A 310 3.98 -9.40 -1.29
CA LEU A 310 4.23 -9.80 -2.67
C LEU A 310 4.50 -8.55 -3.50
N THR A 311 5.40 -8.63 -4.46
CA THR A 311 5.73 -7.51 -5.32
C THR A 311 5.09 -7.61 -6.69
N TRP A 312 5.09 -6.50 -7.42
CA TRP A 312 4.72 -6.48 -8.83
C TRP A 312 5.49 -7.52 -9.67
N ASP A 313 6.78 -7.67 -9.41
CA ASP A 313 7.65 -8.62 -10.13
C ASP A 313 7.24 -10.08 -9.83
N ASP A 314 6.85 -10.37 -8.57
CA ASP A 314 6.35 -11.69 -8.17
C ASP A 314 5.06 -12.03 -8.93
N VAL A 315 4.10 -11.11 -8.96
CA VAL A 315 2.78 -11.34 -9.60
C VAL A 315 2.92 -11.45 -11.13
N GLN A 316 3.74 -10.62 -11.78
CA GLN A 316 3.97 -10.71 -13.23
C GLN A 316 4.67 -12.01 -13.64
N ALA A 317 5.71 -12.40 -12.90
CA ALA A 317 6.44 -13.63 -13.17
C ALA A 317 5.51 -14.85 -13.01
N TRP A 318 4.70 -14.87 -11.95
CA TRP A 318 3.77 -15.95 -11.67
C TRP A 318 2.62 -16.05 -12.68
N THR A 319 2.06 -14.91 -13.12
CA THR A 319 1.01 -14.89 -14.16
C THR A 319 1.52 -15.14 -15.58
N GLY A 320 2.83 -15.38 -15.76
CA GLY A 320 3.43 -15.68 -17.07
C GLY A 320 3.50 -14.47 -18.00
N ARG A 321 3.35 -13.25 -17.47
CA ARG A 321 3.44 -11.99 -18.23
C ARG A 321 4.89 -11.57 -18.51
N THR A 322 5.83 -12.09 -17.73
CA THR A 322 7.26 -11.95 -17.97
C THR A 322 7.85 -13.32 -18.29
N ALA A 323 8.75 -13.38 -19.27
CA ALA A 323 9.42 -14.64 -19.60
C ALA A 323 10.25 -15.11 -18.38
N PRO A 324 10.14 -16.39 -17.98
CA PRO A 324 10.92 -16.90 -16.87
C PRO A 324 12.42 -16.80 -17.18
N GLY A 325 13.20 -16.31 -16.21
CA GLY A 325 14.66 -16.29 -16.29
C GLY A 325 15.26 -17.71 -16.31
N ALA A 326 16.57 -17.80 -16.58
CA ALA A 326 17.29 -19.08 -16.60
C ALA A 326 17.50 -19.70 -15.20
N ASP A 327 17.44 -18.89 -14.14
CA ASP A 327 17.48 -19.32 -12.75
C ASP A 327 16.07 -19.29 -12.14
N PRO A 328 15.79 -20.11 -11.09
CA PRO A 328 14.54 -20.00 -10.34
C PRO A 328 14.33 -18.57 -9.85
N VAL A 329 13.06 -18.14 -9.78
CA VAL A 329 12.66 -16.76 -9.43
C VAL A 329 13.36 -16.27 -8.16
N TRP A 330 13.58 -17.18 -7.20
CA TRP A 330 14.30 -16.84 -5.98
C TRP A 330 15.36 -17.89 -5.60
N LYS A 331 16.61 -17.44 -5.42
CA LYS A 331 17.74 -18.28 -5.02
C LYS A 331 18.52 -17.62 -3.87
N PRO A 332 18.20 -17.93 -2.60
CA PRO A 332 18.71 -17.18 -1.46
C PRO A 332 20.23 -17.33 -1.22
N TYR A 333 20.84 -18.42 -1.68
CA TYR A 333 22.26 -18.69 -1.47
C TYR A 333 22.78 -19.76 -2.46
N PRO A 334 24.11 -20.00 -2.52
CA PRO A 334 24.70 -20.97 -3.45
C PRO A 334 24.18 -22.40 -3.27
N ASN A 335 24.35 -23.24 -4.30
CA ASN A 335 23.88 -24.64 -4.32
C ASN A 335 24.42 -25.48 -3.14
N THR A 336 25.62 -25.18 -2.64
CA THR A 336 26.19 -25.85 -1.47
C THR A 336 25.35 -25.61 -0.21
N ALA A 337 24.85 -24.38 -0.02
CA ALA A 337 23.97 -24.02 1.08
C ALA A 337 22.56 -24.62 0.90
N GLN A 338 22.04 -24.72 -0.33
CA GLN A 338 20.80 -25.46 -0.62
C GLN A 338 20.93 -26.94 -0.26
N LYS A 339 22.04 -27.58 -0.62
CA LYS A 339 22.30 -28.97 -0.25
C LYS A 339 22.36 -29.15 1.27
N THR A 340 22.99 -28.22 2.00
CA THR A 340 23.00 -28.22 3.47
C THR A 340 21.60 -28.10 4.05
N ALA A 341 20.78 -27.19 3.53
CA ALA A 341 19.40 -27.01 3.96
C ALA A 341 18.55 -28.29 3.74
N MET A 342 18.65 -28.92 2.56
CA MET A 342 17.97 -30.18 2.27
C MET A 342 18.46 -31.33 3.17
N ASP A 343 19.76 -31.38 3.46
CA ASP A 343 20.34 -32.38 4.34
C ASP A 343 19.85 -32.24 5.78
N VAL A 344 19.73 -31.01 6.28
CA VAL A 344 19.14 -30.71 7.59
C VAL A 344 17.67 -31.11 7.59
N HIS A 345 16.90 -30.72 6.58
CA HIS A 345 15.48 -31.07 6.47
C HIS A 345 15.24 -32.58 6.54
N ARG A 346 15.99 -33.35 5.76
CA ARG A 346 15.91 -34.81 5.74
C ARG A 346 16.29 -35.45 7.07
N ARG A 347 17.35 -34.96 7.73
CA ARG A 347 17.92 -35.62 8.92
C ARG A 347 17.26 -35.20 10.23
N MET A 348 16.78 -33.96 10.33
CA MET A 348 16.25 -33.37 11.56
C MET A 348 14.73 -33.33 11.61
N HIS A 349 14.06 -33.33 10.46
CA HIS A 349 12.61 -33.11 10.37
C HIS A 349 11.85 -34.23 9.65
N GLU A 350 12.56 -35.24 9.15
CA GLU A 350 11.99 -36.41 8.45
C GLU A 350 11.05 -36.05 7.26
N GLY A 351 11.16 -34.81 6.75
CA GLY A 351 10.31 -34.26 5.70
C GLY A 351 10.83 -34.53 4.28
N ASP A 352 9.94 -34.38 3.30
CA ASP A 352 10.28 -34.46 1.87
C ASP A 352 11.20 -33.29 1.50
N THR A 353 12.43 -33.57 1.07
CA THR A 353 13.39 -32.51 0.70
C THR A 353 12.93 -31.66 -0.47
N ARG A 354 11.94 -32.13 -1.24
CA ARG A 354 11.31 -31.37 -2.31
C ARG A 354 10.42 -30.24 -1.78
N ASP A 355 10.00 -30.27 -0.51
CA ASP A 355 9.21 -29.20 0.11
C ASP A 355 9.93 -27.86 0.00
N LEU A 356 11.23 -27.81 0.27
CA LEU A 356 12.00 -26.58 0.14
C LEU A 356 12.00 -26.05 -1.30
N THR A 357 12.03 -26.93 -2.29
CA THR A 357 12.00 -26.54 -3.72
C THR A 357 10.59 -26.21 -4.22
N ARG A 358 9.54 -26.68 -3.55
CA ARG A 358 8.14 -26.46 -3.94
C ARG A 358 7.46 -25.31 -3.21
N LEU A 359 7.93 -25.00 -2.00
CA LEU A 359 7.22 -24.11 -1.07
C LEU A 359 8.11 -22.99 -0.52
N VAL A 360 9.43 -23.10 -0.61
CA VAL A 360 10.35 -22.10 -0.05
C VAL A 360 11.13 -21.39 -1.14
N TRP A 361 11.86 -22.11 -1.98
CA TRP A 361 12.67 -21.55 -3.09
C TRP A 361 11.86 -21.39 -4.38
N VAL A 362 10.67 -20.80 -4.22
CA VAL A 362 9.70 -20.56 -5.27
C VAL A 362 9.29 -19.08 -5.28
N ASN A 363 8.45 -18.71 -6.24
CA ASN A 363 7.81 -17.41 -6.22
C ASN A 363 7.00 -17.22 -4.91
N PRO A 364 7.05 -16.06 -4.24
CA PRO A 364 6.27 -15.79 -3.02
C PRO A 364 4.76 -16.06 -3.14
N VAL A 365 4.17 -15.88 -4.33
CA VAL A 365 2.77 -16.24 -4.60
C VAL A 365 2.53 -17.74 -4.43
N GLU A 366 3.46 -18.58 -4.87
CA GLU A 366 3.39 -20.03 -4.70
C GLU A 366 3.58 -20.43 -3.22
N THR A 367 4.40 -19.68 -2.47
CA THR A 367 4.54 -19.87 -1.02
C THR A 367 3.22 -19.60 -0.29
N LEU A 368 2.53 -18.49 -0.64
CA LEU A 368 1.21 -18.16 -0.12
C LEU A 368 0.19 -19.25 -0.44
N ILE A 369 0.09 -19.68 -1.70
CA ILE A 369 -0.81 -20.75 -2.13
C ILE A 369 -0.52 -22.05 -1.36
N GLY A 370 0.75 -22.38 -1.17
CA GLY A 370 1.17 -23.51 -0.36
C GLY A 370 0.64 -23.42 1.07
N TYR A 371 0.74 -22.25 1.70
CA TYR A 371 0.25 -22.05 3.07
C TYR A 371 -1.28 -22.14 3.14
N LEU A 372 -2.00 -21.55 2.18
CA LEU A 372 -3.46 -21.65 2.10
C LEU A 372 -3.94 -23.10 1.89
N THR A 373 -3.12 -23.93 1.24
CA THR A 373 -3.41 -25.34 1.01
C THR A 373 -3.18 -26.19 2.25
N ASP A 374 -2.05 -25.99 2.94
CA ASP A 374 -1.67 -26.75 4.13
C ASP A 374 -1.04 -25.82 5.20
N PRO A 375 -1.85 -25.17 6.05
CA PRO A 375 -1.40 -24.21 7.06
C PRO A 375 -0.91 -24.90 8.36
N ASP A 376 -0.20 -26.03 8.25
CA ASP A 376 0.39 -26.71 9.40
C ASP A 376 1.57 -25.88 9.96
N PRO A 377 1.46 -25.35 11.19
CA PRO A 377 2.47 -24.45 11.76
C PRO A 377 3.80 -25.16 11.99
N ASP A 378 3.79 -26.45 12.34
CA ASP A 378 5.01 -27.22 12.56
C ASP A 378 5.73 -27.46 11.23
N ALA A 379 5.01 -27.91 10.20
CA ALA A 379 5.59 -28.16 8.89
C ALA A 379 6.24 -26.90 8.30
N TRP A 380 5.56 -25.75 8.37
CA TRP A 380 6.11 -24.47 7.91
C TRP A 380 7.32 -24.02 8.72
N ARG A 381 7.27 -24.14 10.06
CA ARG A 381 8.42 -23.85 10.93
C ARG A 381 9.64 -24.69 10.55
N LEU A 382 9.47 -26.00 10.34
CA LEU A 382 10.56 -26.91 9.99
C LEU A 382 11.16 -26.61 8.59
N ARG A 383 10.34 -26.18 7.63
CA ARG A 383 10.81 -25.74 6.30
C ARG A 383 11.70 -24.50 6.42
N VAL A 384 11.32 -23.53 7.25
CA VAL A 384 12.08 -22.29 7.47
C VAL A 384 13.37 -22.54 8.24
N GLN A 385 13.33 -23.35 9.30
CA GLN A 385 14.54 -23.75 10.04
C GLN A 385 15.55 -24.42 9.12
N SER A 386 15.10 -25.33 8.24
CA SER A 386 15.96 -25.95 7.22
C SER A 386 16.57 -24.94 6.25
N ALA A 387 15.77 -23.99 5.75
CA ALA A 387 16.26 -22.96 4.86
C ALA A 387 17.34 -22.10 5.54
N LEU A 388 17.11 -21.68 6.79
CA LEU A 388 18.09 -20.91 7.56
C LEU A 388 19.37 -21.70 7.87
N ALA A 389 19.26 -23.02 8.11
CA ALA A 389 20.42 -23.87 8.34
C ALA A 389 21.38 -23.93 7.14
N GLY A 390 20.89 -23.65 5.92
CA GLY A 390 21.73 -23.52 4.73
C GLY A 390 22.85 -22.48 4.89
N PHE A 391 22.61 -21.39 5.61
CA PHE A 391 23.58 -20.32 5.83
C PHE A 391 24.81 -20.74 6.66
N ALA A 392 24.75 -21.86 7.38
CA ALA A 392 25.91 -22.43 8.06
C ALA A 392 27.02 -22.86 7.08
N ALA A 393 26.67 -23.13 5.81
CA ALA A 393 27.61 -23.49 4.74
C ALA A 393 28.04 -22.31 3.86
N VAL A 394 27.53 -21.10 4.11
CA VAL A 394 27.95 -19.89 3.40
C VAL A 394 29.26 -19.39 4.00
N SER A 395 30.27 -19.19 3.14
CA SER A 395 31.64 -18.89 3.58
C SER A 395 31.81 -17.52 4.24
N SER A 396 30.97 -16.55 3.86
CA SER A 396 30.96 -15.19 4.43
C SER A 396 30.23 -15.11 5.78
N THR A 397 29.56 -16.18 6.22
CA THR A 397 28.80 -16.18 7.48
C THR A 397 29.75 -16.04 8.69
N SER A 398 29.61 -14.93 9.41
CA SER A 398 30.27 -14.70 10.70
C SER A 398 29.49 -15.44 11.80
N ARG A 399 30.19 -16.08 12.74
CA ARG A 399 29.56 -16.92 13.78
C ARG A 399 30.24 -16.71 15.12
N ALA A 400 29.44 -16.67 16.19
CA ALA A 400 29.92 -16.64 17.56
C ALA A 400 29.00 -17.46 18.47
N LEU A 401 29.58 -18.07 19.50
CA LEU A 401 28.79 -18.61 20.61
C LEU A 401 28.59 -17.51 21.67
N ALA A 402 27.45 -17.54 22.33
CA ALA A 402 27.09 -16.62 23.39
C ALA A 402 26.19 -17.28 24.44
N ASP A 403 26.14 -16.66 25.62
CA ASP A 403 25.19 -16.94 26.69
C ASP A 403 24.75 -15.63 27.37
N GLY A 404 23.64 -15.69 28.11
CA GLY A 404 23.08 -14.55 28.84
C GLY A 404 23.08 -13.25 28.02
N VAL A 405 23.59 -12.18 28.64
CA VAL A 405 23.68 -10.82 28.09
C VAL A 405 24.54 -10.74 26.82
N GLU A 406 25.56 -11.59 26.67
CA GLU A 406 26.39 -11.58 25.45
C GLU A 406 25.60 -12.01 24.22
N THR A 407 24.48 -12.74 24.39
CA THR A 407 23.60 -13.12 23.27
C THR A 407 23.02 -11.88 22.59
N GLY A 408 22.41 -10.98 23.38
CA GLY A 408 21.86 -9.72 22.88
C GLY A 408 22.95 -8.84 22.27
N ARG A 409 24.14 -8.81 22.87
CA ARG A 409 25.29 -8.06 22.33
C ARG A 409 25.75 -8.57 20.96
N ARG A 410 25.80 -9.90 20.75
CA ARG A 410 26.15 -10.48 19.44
C ARG A 410 25.07 -10.23 18.38
N ILE A 411 23.80 -10.27 18.77
CA ILE A 411 22.69 -9.90 17.87
C ILE A 411 22.82 -8.42 17.48
N HIS A 412 23.05 -7.53 18.44
CA HIS A 412 23.28 -6.11 18.18
C HIS A 412 24.47 -5.89 17.23
N GLU A 413 25.61 -6.56 17.45
CA GLU A 413 26.77 -6.51 16.55
C GLU A 413 26.41 -6.97 15.12
N ALA A 414 25.66 -8.06 14.99
CA ALA A 414 25.21 -8.59 13.69
C ALA A 414 24.30 -7.61 12.94
N LEU A 415 23.31 -7.02 13.62
CA LEU A 415 22.35 -6.07 13.04
C LEU A 415 23.04 -4.82 12.50
N HIS A 416 24.15 -4.41 13.11
CA HIS A 416 24.99 -3.29 12.66
C HIS A 416 26.07 -3.69 11.64
N GLY A 417 25.99 -4.91 11.08
CA GLY A 417 26.93 -5.42 10.08
C GLY A 417 28.34 -5.65 10.59
N ARG A 418 28.56 -5.70 11.91
CA ARG A 418 29.87 -5.93 12.52
C ARG A 418 30.22 -7.41 12.52
N ARG A 419 31.52 -7.72 12.41
CA ARG A 419 32.01 -9.09 12.56
C ARG A 419 31.83 -9.53 14.02
N LEU A 420 31.23 -10.71 14.21
CA LEU A 420 30.99 -11.24 15.54
C LEU A 420 32.30 -11.62 16.22
N ALA A 421 32.50 -11.14 17.46
CA ALA A 421 33.63 -11.55 18.28
C ALA A 421 33.42 -13.00 18.77
N ALA A 422 34.50 -13.78 18.82
CA ALA A 422 34.43 -15.13 19.35
C ALA A 422 33.93 -15.12 20.80
N GLY A 423 33.09 -16.09 21.14
CA GLY A 423 32.53 -16.24 22.47
C GLY A 423 32.32 -17.71 22.81
N LYS A 424 31.69 -17.95 23.97
CA LYS A 424 31.31 -19.28 24.48
C LYS A 424 29.85 -19.24 24.91
N GLY A 425 29.24 -20.41 25.03
CA GLY A 425 27.85 -20.54 25.45
C GLY A 425 27.07 -21.49 24.55
N ALA A 426 25.78 -21.63 24.87
CA ALA A 426 24.88 -22.55 24.18
C ALA A 426 24.07 -21.90 23.05
N VAL A 427 24.15 -20.57 22.87
CA VAL A 427 23.50 -19.90 21.73
C VAL A 427 24.52 -19.64 20.65
N GLN A 428 24.24 -20.07 19.42
CA GLN A 428 25.06 -19.72 18.24
C GLN A 428 24.41 -18.57 17.48
N VAL A 429 25.07 -17.42 17.44
CA VAL A 429 24.66 -16.27 16.62
C VAL A 429 25.43 -16.27 15.31
N MET A 430 24.72 -16.09 14.21
CA MET A 430 25.26 -16.01 12.86
C MET A 430 24.84 -14.69 12.21
N ALA A 431 25.81 -13.97 11.64
CA ALA A 431 25.57 -12.80 10.80
C ALA A 431 25.93 -13.16 9.36
N THR A 432 24.99 -13.01 8.44
CA THR A 432 25.14 -13.42 7.04
C THR A 432 24.38 -12.50 6.10
N ARG A 433 24.52 -12.74 4.80
CA ARG A 433 23.75 -12.09 3.75
C ARG A 433 23.29 -13.14 2.76
N ASP A 434 22.09 -12.96 2.23
CA ASP A 434 21.64 -13.74 1.09
C ASP A 434 22.34 -13.31 -0.21
N SER A 435 22.04 -13.98 -1.32
CA SER A 435 22.61 -13.72 -2.65
C SER A 435 22.27 -12.32 -3.19
N SER A 436 21.18 -11.72 -2.73
CA SER A 436 20.75 -10.34 -3.04
C SER A 436 21.48 -9.31 -2.17
N GLY A 437 22.26 -9.75 -1.18
CA GLY A 437 22.99 -8.91 -0.23
C GLY A 437 22.16 -8.49 0.98
N CYS A 438 20.96 -9.05 1.15
CA CYS A 438 20.05 -8.75 2.25
C CYS A 438 20.62 -9.32 3.56
N PRO A 439 20.86 -8.48 4.59
CA PRO A 439 21.32 -8.92 5.91
C PRO A 439 20.35 -9.88 6.60
N LEU A 440 20.92 -10.94 7.17
CA LEU A 440 20.24 -11.88 8.06
C LEU A 440 21.07 -12.10 9.33
N THR A 441 20.41 -12.01 10.47
CA THR A 441 20.94 -12.40 11.78
C THR A 441 20.17 -13.62 12.25
N ILE A 442 20.86 -14.72 12.57
CA ILE A 442 20.24 -15.98 12.99
C ILE A 442 20.83 -16.37 14.34
N ALA A 443 20.00 -16.53 15.36
CA ALA A 443 20.37 -17.02 16.67
C ALA A 443 19.74 -18.41 16.90
N LEU A 444 20.61 -19.39 17.14
CA LEU A 444 20.25 -20.79 17.37
C LEU A 444 20.47 -21.12 18.85
N ASP A 445 19.39 -21.29 19.61
CA ASP A 445 19.46 -21.72 21.01
C ASP A 445 19.63 -23.23 21.11
N LEU A 446 20.83 -23.69 21.50
CA LEU A 446 21.17 -25.10 21.63
C LEU A 446 21.09 -25.61 23.07
N ARG A 447 20.51 -24.85 24.02
CA ARG A 447 20.39 -25.27 25.43
C ARG A 447 19.64 -26.60 25.58
N ARG A 448 18.70 -26.89 24.67
CA ARG A 448 17.93 -28.16 24.60
C ARG A 448 18.53 -29.19 23.64
N GLY A 449 19.76 -28.97 23.19
CA GLY A 449 20.43 -29.79 22.17
C GLY A 449 19.94 -29.48 20.75
N GLN A 450 20.60 -30.10 19.77
CA GLN A 450 20.39 -29.81 18.34
C GLN A 450 18.97 -30.07 17.83
N ARG A 451 18.29 -31.10 18.37
CA ARG A 451 16.92 -31.47 17.96
C ARG A 451 15.83 -30.60 18.60
N GLY A 452 16.12 -30.01 19.76
CA GLY A 452 15.20 -29.11 20.47
C GLY A 452 15.58 -27.65 20.30
N ALA A 453 16.36 -27.32 19.27
CA ALA A 453 16.91 -25.99 19.13
C ALA A 453 15.84 -24.98 18.71
N ALA A 454 15.78 -23.84 19.41
CA ALA A 454 14.93 -22.72 19.02
C ALA A 454 15.68 -21.80 18.06
N TRP A 455 14.98 -21.29 17.05
CA TRP A 455 15.55 -20.46 15.98
C TRP A 455 14.93 -19.08 16.02
N THR A 456 15.74 -18.08 16.33
CA THR A 456 15.37 -16.67 16.17
C THR A 456 16.09 -16.12 14.95
N ALA A 457 15.39 -15.45 14.04
CA ALA A 457 16.00 -14.86 12.87
C ALA A 457 15.43 -13.47 12.57
N LEU A 458 16.33 -12.57 12.16
CA LEU A 458 16.04 -11.17 11.89
C LEU A 458 16.58 -10.80 10.51
N THR A 459 15.82 -10.01 9.76
CA THR A 459 16.27 -9.37 8.53
C THR A 459 16.14 -7.86 8.62
N VAL A 460 17.13 -7.13 8.06
CA VAL A 460 17.21 -5.67 8.14
C VAL A 460 17.34 -5.09 6.74
N LEU A 461 16.44 -4.18 6.38
CA LEU A 461 16.61 -3.33 5.20
C LEU A 461 17.31 -2.02 5.57
N ASP A 462 18.35 -1.66 4.82
CA ASP A 462 19.01 -0.35 4.95
C ASP A 462 18.23 0.69 4.16
N ASP A 463 17.37 1.43 4.86
CA ASP A 463 16.44 2.44 4.36
C ASP A 463 16.98 3.87 4.50
N ALA A 464 18.27 4.04 4.79
CA ALA A 464 18.90 5.36 4.82
C ALA A 464 18.87 5.99 3.41
N PRO A 465 18.39 7.24 3.24
CA PRO A 465 18.26 7.88 1.92
C PRO A 465 19.56 7.83 1.09
N GLY A 466 20.72 8.04 1.73
CA GLY A 466 22.02 7.97 1.07
C GLY A 466 22.39 6.57 0.55
N THR A 467 21.93 5.49 1.21
CA THR A 467 22.11 4.11 0.73
C THR A 467 21.25 3.85 -0.51
N VAL A 468 20.00 4.33 -0.49
CA VAL A 468 19.04 4.14 -1.58
C VAL A 468 19.49 4.89 -2.83
N GLU A 469 19.93 6.13 -2.68
CA GLU A 469 20.42 6.97 -3.79
C GLU A 469 21.76 6.48 -4.38
N ALA A 470 22.63 5.86 -3.56
CA ALA A 470 23.93 5.40 -4.02
C ALA A 470 23.86 4.22 -5.00
N ASP A 471 22.94 3.28 -4.78
CA ASP A 471 22.71 2.13 -5.66
C ASP A 471 21.27 1.62 -5.51
N GLU A 472 20.34 2.29 -6.17
CA GLU A 472 18.90 1.98 -6.15
C GLU A 472 18.63 0.55 -6.62
N ALA A 473 19.34 0.08 -7.65
CA ALA A 473 19.15 -1.27 -8.18
C ALA A 473 19.54 -2.34 -7.15
N ALA A 474 20.65 -2.14 -6.42
CA ALA A 474 21.02 -3.03 -5.33
C ALA A 474 20.11 -2.91 -4.11
N HIS A 475 19.65 -1.70 -3.78
CA HIS A 475 18.67 -1.50 -2.72
C HIS A 475 17.37 -2.25 -3.02
N ARG A 476 16.83 -2.13 -4.22
CA ARG A 476 15.64 -2.88 -4.65
C ARG A 476 15.78 -4.38 -4.56
N ARG A 477 16.92 -4.95 -4.97
CA ARG A 477 17.18 -6.40 -4.79
C ARG A 477 17.17 -6.80 -3.32
N ARG A 478 17.74 -5.98 -2.44
CA ARG A 478 17.71 -6.21 -0.98
C ARG A 478 16.32 -6.03 -0.39
N TRP A 479 15.53 -5.07 -0.87
CA TRP A 479 14.15 -4.85 -0.47
C TRP A 479 13.27 -6.05 -0.83
N HIS A 480 13.37 -6.54 -2.07
CA HIS A 480 12.62 -7.74 -2.49
C HIS A 480 12.98 -8.96 -1.64
N ALA A 481 14.28 -9.13 -1.35
CA ALA A 481 14.77 -10.16 -0.44
C ALA A 481 14.26 -10.01 0.99
N TRP A 482 14.22 -8.79 1.50
CA TRP A 482 13.73 -8.48 2.83
C TRP A 482 12.24 -8.83 2.98
N LEU A 483 11.41 -8.52 1.98
CA LEU A 483 10.01 -8.95 1.94
C LEU A 483 9.91 -10.49 1.92
N TYR A 484 10.64 -11.15 1.02
CA TYR A 484 10.68 -12.61 0.91
C TYR A 484 11.05 -13.29 2.23
N TRP A 485 12.13 -12.84 2.88
CA TRP A 485 12.55 -13.41 4.15
C TRP A 485 11.51 -13.15 5.23
N SER A 486 10.92 -11.96 5.30
CA SER A 486 9.87 -11.70 6.29
C SER A 486 8.65 -12.62 6.14
N ASN A 487 8.29 -13.01 4.90
CA ASN A 487 7.21 -13.97 4.64
C ASN A 487 7.53 -15.36 5.22
N LEU A 488 8.80 -15.73 5.28
CA LEU A 488 9.24 -17.02 5.83
C LEU A 488 9.49 -16.96 7.34
N LEU A 489 10.20 -15.93 7.81
CA LEU A 489 10.66 -15.85 9.19
C LEU A 489 9.53 -15.87 10.21
N GLN A 490 8.35 -15.33 9.87
CA GLN A 490 7.15 -15.38 10.72
C GLN A 490 6.71 -16.81 11.10
N PHE A 491 7.07 -17.84 10.35
CA PHE A 491 6.74 -19.23 10.74
C PHE A 491 7.57 -19.74 11.92
N LEU A 492 8.60 -19.01 12.35
CA LEU A 492 9.35 -19.33 13.57
C LEU A 492 8.52 -19.05 14.84
N ASP A 493 7.61 -18.07 14.77
CA ASP A 493 6.76 -17.62 15.88
C ASP A 493 5.75 -18.69 16.33
N GLY A 494 5.47 -19.68 15.47
CA GLY A 494 4.64 -20.84 15.82
C GLY A 494 5.33 -21.86 16.74
N GLY A 495 6.57 -21.60 17.19
CA GLY A 495 7.32 -22.43 18.12
C GLY A 495 7.98 -21.60 19.23
N GLU A 496 9.17 -22.04 19.68
CA GLU A 496 9.97 -21.27 20.66
C GLU A 496 10.93 -20.26 20.01
N GLY A 497 10.88 -20.17 18.67
CA GLY A 497 11.68 -19.26 17.87
C GLY A 497 10.94 -17.96 17.58
N GLU A 498 11.60 -17.05 16.87
CA GLU A 498 11.06 -15.73 16.56
C GLU A 498 11.50 -15.25 15.17
N GLY A 499 10.58 -14.65 14.42
CA GLY A 499 10.86 -13.95 13.16
C GLY A 499 10.75 -12.44 13.31
N VAL A 500 11.78 -11.69 12.91
CA VAL A 500 11.78 -10.22 13.03
C VAL A 500 12.12 -9.56 11.70
N GLN A 501 11.27 -8.60 11.30
CA GLN A 501 11.45 -7.75 10.14
C GLN A 501 11.77 -6.32 10.62
N LEU A 502 12.94 -5.80 10.27
CA LEU A 502 13.41 -4.48 10.69
C LEU A 502 13.88 -3.65 9.51
N THR A 503 13.93 -2.34 9.69
CA THR A 503 14.74 -1.42 8.86
C THR A 503 15.85 -0.79 9.68
N THR A 504 16.77 -0.05 9.06
CA THR A 504 17.83 0.66 9.79
C THR A 504 17.28 1.77 10.67
N GLY A 505 16.20 2.45 10.28
CA GLY A 505 15.50 3.43 11.13
C GLY A 505 15.02 2.83 12.46
N MET A 506 14.52 1.59 12.42
CA MET A 506 14.03 0.86 13.60
C MET A 506 15.13 0.40 14.57
N LEU A 507 16.40 0.32 14.14
CA LEU A 507 17.47 -0.26 14.99
C LEU A 507 17.76 0.57 16.25
N SER A 508 17.46 1.86 16.24
CA SER A 508 17.69 2.75 17.38
C SER A 508 16.74 2.46 18.56
N GLY A 509 15.51 2.03 18.27
CA GLY A 509 14.49 1.66 19.26
C GLY A 509 14.39 0.15 19.52
N PHE A 510 15.17 -0.67 18.82
CA PHE A 510 15.14 -2.13 18.96
C PHE A 510 16.11 -2.61 20.05
N ASP A 511 15.58 -3.20 21.13
CA ASP A 511 16.39 -3.87 22.16
C ASP A 511 16.40 -5.40 21.97
N PRO A 512 17.56 -6.01 21.61
CA PRO A 512 17.69 -7.46 21.52
C PRO A 512 17.35 -8.21 22.81
N ALA A 513 17.35 -7.56 23.98
CA ALA A 513 16.97 -8.18 25.25
C ALA A 513 15.48 -8.56 25.33
N GLU A 514 14.63 -8.03 24.44
CA GLU A 514 13.22 -8.41 24.34
C GLU A 514 13.03 -9.81 23.75
N LEU A 515 13.99 -10.28 22.96
CA LEU A 515 13.92 -11.57 22.26
C LEU A 515 13.93 -12.74 23.24
N ALA A 516 13.11 -13.75 22.97
CA ALA A 516 13.01 -14.96 23.79
C ALA A 516 14.37 -15.68 23.91
N VAL A 517 15.20 -15.70 22.84
CA VAL A 517 16.53 -16.31 22.87
C VAL A 517 17.48 -15.70 23.92
N THR A 518 17.25 -14.43 24.27
CA THR A 518 18.00 -13.70 25.31
C THR A 518 17.37 -13.81 26.70
N GLY A 519 16.23 -14.48 26.83
CA GLY A 519 15.44 -14.59 28.07
C GLY A 519 14.35 -13.52 28.21
N GLY A 520 14.10 -12.72 27.16
CA GLY A 520 13.02 -11.73 27.11
C GLY A 520 11.62 -12.34 26.96
N ALA A 521 10.61 -11.48 26.92
CA ALA A 521 9.19 -11.90 26.80
C ALA A 521 8.83 -12.41 25.40
N GLY A 522 9.69 -12.16 24.41
CA GLY A 522 9.48 -12.46 23.00
C GLY A 522 9.03 -11.23 22.22
N TRP A 523 9.53 -11.05 21.00
CA TRP A 523 9.32 -9.87 20.16
C TRP A 523 7.84 -9.54 19.97
N LEU A 524 7.04 -10.46 19.43
CA LEU A 524 5.62 -10.21 19.19
C LEU A 524 4.84 -9.96 20.49
N THR A 525 5.23 -10.60 21.60
CA THR A 525 4.64 -10.35 22.92
C THR A 525 4.93 -8.93 23.41
N SER A 526 6.18 -8.47 23.27
CA SER A 526 6.58 -7.10 23.61
C SER A 526 5.81 -6.09 22.77
N GLN A 527 5.70 -6.32 21.46
CA GLN A 527 4.93 -5.48 20.56
C GLN A 527 3.44 -5.45 20.95
N LEU A 528 2.82 -6.61 21.22
CA LEU A 528 1.43 -6.66 21.66
C LEU A 528 1.18 -5.89 22.97
N ARG A 529 2.14 -5.88 23.90
CA ARG A 529 2.06 -5.09 25.15
C ARG A 529 2.20 -3.61 24.90
N ALA A 530 3.06 -3.20 23.96
CA ALA A 530 3.18 -1.79 23.57
C ALA A 530 1.89 -1.24 22.94
N TYR A 531 1.10 -2.09 22.27
CA TYR A 531 -0.16 -1.69 21.63
C TYR A 531 -1.43 -1.96 22.45
N LYS A 532 -1.34 -2.69 23.56
CA LYS A 532 -2.48 -2.87 24.48
C LYS A 532 -2.40 -1.81 25.58
N PRO A 533 -3.43 -0.97 25.77
CA PRO A 533 -3.54 -0.19 27.00
C PRO A 533 -3.54 -1.13 28.21
N ALA A 534 -2.88 -0.74 29.29
CA ALA A 534 -2.82 -1.55 30.51
C ALA A 534 -4.24 -1.83 31.02
N PRO A 535 -4.56 -3.06 31.47
CA PRO A 535 -5.88 -3.32 32.04
C PRO A 535 -6.03 -2.55 33.36
N ASP A 536 -7.18 -1.90 33.53
CA ASP A 536 -7.56 -1.16 34.73
C ASP A 536 -7.19 -1.92 36.01
N ALA A 537 -6.38 -1.28 36.85
CA ALA A 537 -6.09 -1.79 38.19
C ALA A 537 -7.40 -1.82 39.01
N PRO A 538 -7.65 -2.87 39.82
CA PRO A 538 -8.91 -2.99 40.54
C PRO A 538 -9.02 -1.90 41.62
N GLU A 539 -10.15 -1.18 41.62
CA GLU A 539 -10.48 -0.14 42.59
C GLU A 539 -10.35 -0.65 44.04
N PRO A 540 -9.72 0.11 44.95
CA PRO A 540 -9.72 -0.23 46.36
C PRO A 540 -11.09 0.08 46.98
N THR A 541 -11.84 -0.97 47.29
CA THR A 541 -13.03 -0.90 48.15
C THR A 541 -12.66 -0.34 49.52
N THR A 542 -13.20 0.82 49.90
CA THR A 542 -13.16 1.30 51.29
C THR A 542 -14.55 1.71 51.75
N ASP A 543 -15.21 0.74 52.37
CA ASP A 543 -16.32 0.96 53.31
C ASP A 543 -15.71 1.54 54.60
N GLY A 544 -16.09 2.77 54.99
CA GLY A 544 -15.31 3.49 56.01
C GLY A 544 -15.82 4.86 56.45
N ARG A 545 -17.14 4.98 56.68
CA ARG A 545 -17.80 5.84 57.68
C ARG A 545 -17.03 7.10 58.19
N ARG A 546 -17.49 8.30 57.80
CA ARG A 546 -17.28 9.53 58.59
C ARG A 546 -18.51 10.46 58.55
N ALA A 547 -18.98 10.85 59.73
CA ALA A 547 -19.97 11.91 59.96
C ALA A 547 -19.28 13.10 60.68
N PRO A 548 -19.95 14.25 60.85
CA PRO A 548 -20.01 15.36 59.90
C PRO A 548 -19.20 16.57 60.39
N ALA A 549 -18.73 17.42 59.47
CA ALA A 549 -18.20 18.74 59.80
C ALA A 549 -18.98 19.82 59.04
N GLY A 550 -19.42 20.85 59.78
CA GLY A 550 -20.27 21.94 59.33
C GLY A 550 -19.56 23.01 58.47
N PRO A 551 -20.28 24.09 58.13
CA PRO A 551 -20.00 24.90 56.96
C PRO A 551 -19.17 26.15 57.29
N GLN A 552 -17.93 26.21 56.82
CA GLN A 552 -17.08 27.43 56.72
C GLN A 552 -16.02 27.12 55.65
N GLY A 553 -15.64 27.96 54.69
CA GLY A 553 -15.95 29.33 54.34
C GLY A 553 -15.19 29.58 53.03
N ARG A 554 -15.63 30.54 52.22
CA ARG A 554 -14.94 30.92 50.98
C ARG A 554 -13.52 31.42 51.30
N THR A 555 -12.55 30.87 50.60
CA THR A 555 -11.25 31.49 50.35
C THR A 555 -10.91 31.28 48.89
N ASP A 556 -10.79 32.40 48.18
CA ASP A 556 -10.25 32.51 46.84
C ASP A 556 -8.81 32.00 46.76
N GLY A 557 -8.45 31.39 45.62
CA GLY A 557 -7.07 31.31 45.14
C GLY A 557 -6.24 30.09 45.56
N ALA A 558 -6.68 28.87 45.25
CA ALA A 558 -5.78 27.74 45.05
C ALA A 558 -5.50 27.60 43.54
N PRO A 559 -4.25 27.37 43.10
CA PRO A 559 -3.97 27.13 41.69
C PRO A 559 -4.75 25.89 41.23
N PRO A 560 -5.28 25.88 39.99
CA PRO A 560 -5.92 24.71 39.44
C PRO A 560 -4.98 23.51 39.54
N VAL A 561 -5.45 22.46 40.22
CA VAL A 561 -4.69 21.20 40.29
C VAL A 561 -4.95 20.46 38.99
N ARG A 562 -3.89 20.26 38.19
CA ARG A 562 -3.92 19.42 37.00
C ARG A 562 -4.40 18.03 37.37
N ASP A 563 -5.45 17.56 36.70
CA ASP A 563 -5.91 16.18 36.81
C ASP A 563 -4.87 15.26 36.15
N PRO A 564 -4.31 14.25 36.85
CA PRO A 564 -3.31 13.36 36.27
C PRO A 564 -3.81 12.59 35.03
N ALA A 565 -5.12 12.43 34.83
CA ALA A 565 -5.65 11.79 33.62
C ALA A 565 -5.42 12.62 32.34
N TRP A 566 -5.01 13.90 32.46
CA TRP A 566 -4.48 14.64 31.30
C TRP A 566 -3.18 14.06 30.74
N ASP A 567 -2.37 13.36 31.55
CA ASP A 567 -1.11 12.79 31.09
C ASP A 567 -1.38 11.71 30.02
N GLU A 568 -2.41 10.87 30.23
CA GLU A 568 -2.85 9.87 29.26
C GLU A 568 -3.44 10.50 27.98
N VAL A 569 -4.24 11.57 28.13
CA VAL A 569 -4.78 12.31 26.98
C VAL A 569 -3.66 12.92 26.14
N ILE A 570 -2.65 13.52 26.79
CA ILE A 570 -1.50 14.14 26.13
C ILE A 570 -0.64 13.10 25.40
N GLU A 571 -0.42 11.93 25.99
CA GLU A 571 0.31 10.82 25.34
C GLU A 571 -0.39 10.29 24.08
N LEU A 572 -1.72 10.43 23.99
CA LEU A 572 -2.51 9.99 22.84
C LEU A 572 -2.66 11.04 21.73
N LEU A 573 -2.15 12.26 21.92
CA LEU A 573 -2.29 13.32 20.91
C LEU A 573 -1.49 13.02 19.65
N ILE A 574 -2.12 13.20 18.50
CA ILE A 574 -1.46 13.19 17.20
C ILE A 574 -0.70 14.51 16.99
N GLU A 575 0.40 14.48 16.26
CA GLU A 575 1.13 15.69 15.89
C GLU A 575 0.29 16.61 14.98
N ASP A 576 -0.15 17.75 15.52
CA ASP A 576 -0.91 18.78 14.81
C ASP A 576 -0.56 20.19 15.34
N PRO A 577 -0.59 21.24 14.50
CA PRO A 577 -0.12 22.57 14.90
C PRO A 577 -0.83 23.12 16.15
N GLY A 578 -0.07 23.30 17.23
CA GLY A 578 -0.55 23.95 18.46
C GLY A 578 -1.40 23.06 19.39
N LEU A 579 -1.68 21.81 19.01
CA LEU A 579 -2.53 20.90 19.79
C LEU A 579 -1.91 20.52 21.13
N ASP A 580 -0.64 20.11 21.13
CA ASP A 580 0.12 19.76 22.35
C ASP A 580 0.19 20.94 23.34
N ALA A 581 0.48 22.14 22.83
CA ALA A 581 0.57 23.36 23.64
C ALA A 581 -0.79 23.75 24.24
N LEU A 582 -1.88 23.61 23.47
CA LEU A 582 -3.23 23.86 23.96
C LEU A 582 -3.63 22.85 25.03
N ALA A 583 -3.36 21.56 24.83
CA ALA A 583 -3.66 20.51 25.80
C ALA A 583 -2.94 20.74 27.14
N HIS A 584 -1.64 21.04 27.11
CA HIS A 584 -0.88 21.39 28.31
C HIS A 584 -1.44 22.64 29.01
N ALA A 585 -1.82 23.68 28.27
CA ALA A 585 -2.41 24.89 28.84
C ALA A 585 -3.76 24.63 29.52
N LEU A 586 -4.60 23.76 28.94
CA LEU A 586 -5.89 23.37 29.53
C LEU A 586 -5.69 22.47 30.76
N ALA A 587 -4.74 21.54 30.70
CA ALA A 587 -4.38 20.66 31.81
C ALA A 587 -3.86 21.47 33.02
N ASP A 588 -2.89 22.34 32.78
CA ASP A 588 -2.31 23.22 33.81
C ASP A 588 -3.33 24.27 34.27
N GLY A 589 -4.28 24.63 33.41
CA GLY A 589 -5.42 25.48 33.73
C GLY A 589 -6.50 24.78 34.57
N GLY A 590 -6.42 23.46 34.78
CA GLY A 590 -7.38 22.65 35.55
C GLY A 590 -8.72 22.47 34.86
N VAL A 591 -8.73 22.40 33.53
CA VAL A 591 -9.93 22.08 32.76
C VAL A 591 -10.27 20.60 32.96
N PRO A 592 -11.55 20.21 33.06
CA PRO A 592 -11.95 18.81 33.09
C PRO A 592 -11.31 18.02 31.95
N VAL A 593 -10.92 16.78 32.22
CA VAL A 593 -10.26 15.90 31.23
C VAL A 593 -11.21 15.64 30.05
N PRO A 594 -10.80 15.90 28.80
CA PRO A 594 -11.60 15.60 27.61
C PRO A 594 -11.59 14.11 27.27
N GLU A 595 -12.55 13.68 26.46
CA GLU A 595 -12.45 12.44 25.69
C GLU A 595 -11.44 12.64 24.55
N ALA A 596 -10.39 11.81 24.52
CA ALA A 596 -9.43 11.79 23.43
C ALA A 596 -9.97 10.96 22.25
N GLY A 597 -9.92 11.52 21.03
CA GLY A 597 -10.30 10.80 19.80
C GLY A 597 -11.81 10.50 19.67
N HIS A 598 -12.68 11.43 20.05
CA HIS A 598 -14.13 11.27 19.98
C HIS A 598 -14.64 11.16 18.54
N GLU A 599 -15.57 10.24 18.27
CA GLU A 599 -16.14 9.98 16.95
C GLU A 599 -17.63 10.34 16.88
N LEU A 600 -18.01 11.24 15.96
CA LEU A 600 -19.39 11.69 15.79
C LEU A 600 -20.11 10.96 14.64
N GLY A 601 -21.21 10.28 15.01
CA GLY A 601 -22.17 9.69 14.06
C GLY A 601 -21.67 8.41 13.38
N THR A 602 -22.48 7.85 12.47
CA THR A 602 -22.16 6.58 11.78
C THR A 602 -21.00 6.69 10.78
N ALA A 603 -20.60 7.92 10.43
CA ALA A 603 -19.43 8.20 9.60
C ALA A 603 -18.13 8.37 10.44
N ALA A 604 -18.23 8.26 11.77
CA ALA A 604 -17.09 8.32 12.70
C ALA A 604 -16.20 9.56 12.54
N TRP A 605 -16.81 10.76 12.52
CA TRP A 605 -16.06 12.00 12.35
C TRP A 605 -15.22 12.33 13.60
N PRO A 606 -13.88 12.44 13.50
CA PRO A 606 -13.01 12.51 14.69
C PRO A 606 -12.91 13.92 15.29
N ALA A 607 -12.74 14.02 16.60
CA ALA A 607 -12.25 15.19 17.33
C ALA A 607 -11.16 14.74 18.32
N GLU A 608 -10.02 15.41 18.30
CA GLU A 608 -8.84 15.02 19.10
C GLU A 608 -9.11 15.18 20.60
N LEU A 609 -9.77 16.27 20.98
CA LEU A 609 -10.24 16.52 22.34
C LEU A 609 -11.73 16.86 22.31
N ALA A 610 -12.56 16.19 23.11
CA ALA A 610 -13.99 16.47 23.16
C ALA A 610 -14.53 16.52 24.59
N TRP A 611 -15.48 17.42 24.82
CA TRP A 611 -16.32 17.45 26.02
C TRP A 611 -17.78 17.25 25.60
N PRO A 612 -18.27 15.99 25.49
CA PRO A 612 -19.59 15.72 24.92
C PRO A 612 -20.75 16.37 25.67
N ASP A 613 -20.66 16.45 27.00
CA ASP A 613 -21.64 17.11 27.86
C ASP A 613 -21.80 18.60 27.53
N ARG A 614 -20.75 19.22 26.98
CA ARG A 614 -20.71 20.63 26.59
C ARG A 614 -20.81 20.82 25.08
N ARG A 615 -20.68 19.74 24.30
CA ARG A 615 -20.59 19.74 22.84
C ARG A 615 -19.51 20.68 22.31
N VAL A 616 -18.36 20.68 22.96
CA VAL A 616 -17.18 21.47 22.54
C VAL A 616 -16.06 20.50 22.19
N GLY A 617 -15.29 20.79 21.15
CA GLY A 617 -14.16 19.95 20.76
C GLY A 617 -13.04 20.67 20.02
N VAL A 618 -11.88 20.05 20.03
CA VAL A 618 -10.70 20.43 19.24
C VAL A 618 -10.53 19.41 18.13
N VAL A 619 -10.52 19.87 16.89
CA VAL A 619 -10.38 19.02 15.70
C VAL A 619 -9.06 19.33 15.01
N LEU A 620 -8.52 18.39 14.22
CA LEU A 620 -7.26 18.59 13.50
C LEU A 620 -7.35 19.77 12.53
N ALA A 621 -6.23 20.49 12.39
CA ALA A 621 -6.05 21.53 11.39
C ALA A 621 -6.38 21.00 10.00
N HIS A 622 -7.04 21.83 9.20
CA HIS A 622 -7.26 21.53 7.79
C HIS A 622 -5.90 21.32 7.14
N ARG A 623 -5.78 20.24 6.35
CA ARG A 623 -4.63 19.94 5.50
C ARG A 623 -5.12 20.13 4.07
N PRO A 624 -5.15 21.38 3.57
CA PRO A 624 -5.75 21.67 2.29
C PRO A 624 -4.99 20.89 1.23
N ASP A 625 -5.72 20.12 0.43
CA ASP A 625 -5.11 19.41 -0.67
C ASP A 625 -4.38 20.42 -1.56
N PRO A 626 -3.10 20.18 -1.94
CA PRO A 626 -2.26 21.16 -2.64
C PRO A 626 -2.86 21.67 -3.96
N VAL A 627 -3.86 20.98 -4.48
CA VAL A 627 -4.42 21.14 -5.81
C VAL A 627 -5.80 21.82 -5.76
N SER A 628 -6.62 21.55 -4.75
CA SER A 628 -7.93 22.20 -4.53
C SER A 628 -7.86 23.37 -3.57
N GLY A 629 -6.81 23.44 -2.74
CA GLY A 629 -6.69 24.39 -1.65
C GLY A 629 -7.77 24.22 -0.58
N ARG A 630 -8.44 23.06 -0.57
CA ARG A 630 -9.54 22.72 0.37
C ARG A 630 -9.26 21.38 1.01
N ASP A 631 -9.73 21.22 2.22
CA ASP A 631 -9.75 19.94 2.91
C ASP A 631 -11.21 19.49 3.01
N ILE A 632 -11.67 18.73 2.02
CA ILE A 632 -13.08 18.36 1.90
C ILE A 632 -13.52 17.49 3.09
N ASP A 633 -12.63 16.65 3.61
CA ASP A 633 -12.94 15.77 4.74
C ASP A 633 -13.01 16.57 6.04
N ALA A 634 -12.09 17.51 6.27
CA ALA A 634 -12.18 18.43 7.41
C ALA A 634 -13.41 19.35 7.32
N GLU A 635 -13.75 19.86 6.13
CA GLU A 635 -14.96 20.66 5.93
C GLU A 635 -16.25 19.87 6.20
N GLN A 636 -16.31 18.60 5.76
CA GLN A 636 -17.45 17.72 6.03
C GLN A 636 -17.55 17.34 7.51
N ARG A 637 -16.42 17.01 8.16
CA ARG A 637 -16.31 16.79 9.60
C ARG A 637 -16.83 18.00 10.37
N ASP A 638 -16.30 19.18 10.10
CA ASP A 638 -16.68 20.43 10.78
C ASP A 638 -18.17 20.75 10.53
N GLY A 639 -18.66 20.48 9.32
CA GLY A 639 -20.07 20.56 8.97
C GLY A 639 -20.95 19.60 9.77
N ALA A 640 -20.52 18.35 9.96
CA ALA A 640 -21.23 17.34 10.74
C ALA A 640 -21.31 17.70 12.22
N TYR A 641 -20.19 18.14 12.82
CA TYR A 641 -20.16 18.64 14.19
C TYR A 641 -21.08 19.85 14.38
N ARG A 642 -21.03 20.83 13.47
CA ARG A 642 -21.92 22.00 13.51
C ARG A 642 -23.39 21.61 13.40
N ALA A 643 -23.73 20.66 12.51
CA ALA A 643 -25.09 20.16 12.34
C ALA A 643 -25.60 19.41 13.59
N ALA A 644 -24.71 18.74 14.33
CA ALA A 644 -25.00 18.12 15.62
C ALA A 644 -25.04 19.12 16.80
N GLY A 645 -24.84 20.42 16.54
CA GLY A 645 -24.85 21.48 17.55
C GLY A 645 -23.58 21.53 18.40
N TRP A 646 -22.45 21.06 17.86
CA TRP A 646 -21.15 21.18 18.50
C TRP A 646 -20.42 22.45 18.08
N GLN A 647 -19.61 22.97 19.00
CA GLN A 647 -18.62 24.00 18.75
C GLN A 647 -17.25 23.35 18.63
N VAL A 648 -16.81 23.12 17.40
CA VAL A 648 -15.47 22.61 17.10
C VAL A 648 -14.64 23.67 16.39
N ARG A 649 -13.36 23.75 16.76
CA ARG A 649 -12.33 24.56 16.08
C ARG A 649 -11.00 23.83 16.15
N THR A 650 -10.05 24.25 15.32
CA THR A 650 -8.67 23.74 15.36
C THR A 650 -7.92 24.29 16.57
N ALA A 651 -6.85 23.62 17.00
CA ALA A 651 -6.10 24.06 18.18
C ALA A 651 -5.61 25.54 18.11
N PRO A 652 -5.10 26.05 16.96
CA PRO A 652 -4.69 27.45 16.86
C PRO A 652 -5.84 28.48 16.91
N GLU A 653 -7.07 28.04 16.66
CA GLU A 653 -8.27 28.89 16.68
C GLU A 653 -8.91 28.97 18.07
N TRP A 654 -8.43 28.17 19.02
CA TRP A 654 -8.86 28.21 20.40
C TRP A 654 -7.97 29.12 21.24
N ASN A 655 -8.61 30.00 22.01
CA ASN A 655 -7.98 30.57 23.19
C ASN A 655 -8.22 29.62 24.38
N ALA A 656 -7.16 29.25 25.10
CA ALA A 656 -7.25 28.28 26.20
C ALA A 656 -8.21 28.73 27.31
N ASP A 657 -8.27 30.03 27.64
CA ASP A 657 -9.18 30.57 28.66
C ASP A 657 -10.64 30.57 28.18
N GLU A 658 -10.87 30.87 26.91
CA GLU A 658 -12.21 30.78 26.28
C GLU A 658 -12.72 29.35 26.32
N LEU A 659 -11.89 28.40 25.88
CA LEU A 659 -12.23 26.99 25.86
C LEU A 659 -12.46 26.46 27.29
N ALA A 660 -11.62 26.84 28.25
CA ALA A 660 -11.82 26.52 29.66
C ALA A 660 -13.16 27.03 30.20
N ALA A 661 -13.56 28.26 29.85
CA ALA A 661 -14.84 28.84 30.28
C ALA A 661 -16.04 28.10 29.66
N LEU A 662 -15.97 27.74 28.38
CA LEU A 662 -17.01 26.97 27.70
C LEU A 662 -17.18 25.57 28.32
N VAL A 663 -16.08 24.91 28.67
CA VAL A 663 -16.11 23.58 29.29
C VAL A 663 -16.65 23.64 30.72
N ARG A 664 -16.24 24.65 31.50
CA ARG A 664 -16.72 24.84 32.89
C ARG A 664 -18.19 25.28 32.95
N GLY A 665 -18.70 25.89 31.87
CA GLY A 665 -20.07 26.39 31.80
C GLY A 665 -20.22 27.80 32.37
N ASP A 666 -19.13 28.58 32.41
CA ASP A 666 -19.10 29.96 32.91
C ASP A 666 -19.48 31.00 31.84
N ALA A 667 -19.76 30.57 30.60
CA ALA A 667 -20.20 31.43 29.51
C ALA A 667 -21.68 31.82 29.68
N ASP A 668 -21.91 32.96 30.35
CA ASP A 668 -23.19 33.62 30.42
C ASP A 668 -23.67 34.00 29.01
N THR A 669 -24.89 33.62 28.67
CA THR A 669 -25.58 34.01 27.44
C THR A 669 -25.79 35.53 27.39
N THR A 670 -24.84 36.27 26.84
CA THR A 670 -25.12 37.63 26.32
C THR A 670 -25.44 37.54 24.84
N THR A 671 -26.73 37.33 24.55
CA THR A 671 -27.37 37.82 23.33
C THR A 671 -27.06 39.31 23.15
N ASN A 672 -26.26 39.65 22.14
CA ASN A 672 -26.20 41.00 21.61
C ASN A 672 -27.06 41.03 20.35
N ASP A 673 -28.35 41.28 20.58
CA ASP A 673 -29.30 41.70 19.56
C ASP A 673 -29.07 43.20 19.32
N GLN A 674 -28.35 43.54 18.24
CA GLN A 674 -28.44 44.87 17.62
C GLN A 674 -28.51 44.74 16.10
N GLY A 675 -29.76 44.85 15.65
CA GLY A 675 -30.27 45.27 14.35
C GLY A 675 -29.34 45.97 13.35
N GLU A 676 -29.62 45.63 12.10
CA GLU A 676 -29.71 46.54 10.94
C GLU A 676 -28.52 47.48 10.67
N ASN A 677 -27.75 47.18 9.61
CA ASN A 677 -27.97 47.86 8.33
C ASN A 677 -27.08 47.32 7.21
N GLN A 678 -27.72 47.05 6.07
CA GLN A 678 -27.14 47.13 4.72
C GLN A 678 -26.77 48.59 4.39
N PRO A 679 -25.85 48.85 3.44
CA PRO A 679 -25.84 48.30 2.08
C PRO A 679 -24.65 47.44 1.71
#